data_AF-A0A5R8VQD9-F1
#
_entry.id   AF-A0A5R8VQD9-F1
#
_cell.length_a   1.000
_cell.length_b   1.000
_cell.length_c   1.000
_cell.angle_alpha   90.00
_cell.angle_beta   90.00
_cell.angle_gamma   90.00
#
_symmetry.space_group_name_H-M   'P 1'
#
loop_
_entity.id
_entity.type
_entity.pdbx_description
1 polymer ?
#
loop_
_entity_poly.entity_id
_entity_poly.type
_entity_poly.pdbx_seq_one_letter_code
_entity_poly.pdbx_strand_id
1 'polypeptide(L)'
;MNQPILTPALTDLLQQWLPQQRWFPVKTPDFDMTQVGSLGLEDSSGHAGLAVFLLSVTTQTSDGGQRTAVVQVPLSFRQAPAADMERALVGQAAGVDPSRPWVYDAVHDPDFVGSWLELIRQEEKAPNGTATGFRVRGNQRIPTNRGVVKVLSGEQSNSSVIVDDGESAAIVKFFRVLSEGTNPEVEVGAALTAAGTSEVPATLGWVRGEWLAQGGSGAGAAPTGNGSRYVQGELAVAHEFLAGGRDAWRLAVDAARSGTDFTAEARALGAATATVHRRLAEALGQSAEPQPGHVIAPAVAQRVRQAWSEAGTAVGPYDDGLNALLDRLDHAPAGPLQRIHGDLHLGQILQVPDQGGNPARWAILDFEGEPMRPIAERNVPDVPLRDVVGMLRSFDYAAGAAQREQEGAQVTATWVDDCAEAFLAGYAGVTPGAVDRESPLFVALWLDKALYEVVYEMRNRPDWLAIPVNASRRLLSGNGTGDPAGAASEGNEMTGSARTDRPGVPLHVDDGTLGRIANGEHHAPHSVLGAHLDDYGHVTIRTVKHLAESVSVITADGEILMEHEAHGIWVAVVEPPQQGHVPDYRLSVTYPGAEPVTVDDPYRYLPTLGEVDLHLIGEGRHEKLWEVLGAHVQHYKSSLGDVDGVSFAVWAPNAQAVRVKGDFNAWDGRENSLRSLGSSGVWEIFVPGVAAGACYKFELRTKAGHWVEKADPLAFGTEVPPLTASKVVEPSYAFKDDEWMQARAQRDPHNSAMSVYEVHLGSWRLGLGYRELAKELVEYVKWLGFTHVEFMPVAEHPFGGSWGYQVTSYFAPTSRFGHPDEFRYLVDALHQAGIGVLLDWVPAHFPKDAWALAQFDGEPLYEHADPNLGEHPDWGTLIFDFGRTEVRNFLVSNALYWLDEFHIDGLRVDAVASMLYLDYSRQDGQWQPNRFGGRENLEAISFLQEVNATVYKTHPGAVMIAEESTAFPGVTAPTSHGGLGFGLKWNMGWMHDSLKYVSEEPINRKWHHGTVTFSLVYAFTENFLLPISHDEVVHGKGSMLRKMPGDRWQQLANLRAFLAYQWAHPGKQLIFMGTEFGQEAEWSEQHGLDWWLADIPAHQGVQLLTKDLNELYASTPALYSRDNEPGGFQWINGGDADRNVLSFIRWDTENNPLVCAINFSGAPHVGYTLGVPEAGVWTEVLNTDATTYGGSGVLNSGELKATDKGQDGQPATLSVTLPPLGAAYFKPGAPAAE
;
A
#
# COMPACT_ATOMS: atom_id res chain seq x y z
N MET A 1 31.24 34.46 -11.74
CA MET A 1 29.79 34.48 -11.99
C MET A 1 29.48 33.26 -12.82
N ASN A 2 29.34 32.11 -12.16
CA ASN A 2 29.19 30.82 -12.84
C ASN A 2 27.70 30.56 -13.02
N GLN A 3 27.23 30.45 -14.26
CA GLN A 3 25.91 29.89 -14.53
C GLN A 3 25.88 28.46 -13.95
N PRO A 4 24.81 28.05 -13.25
CA PRO A 4 24.66 26.67 -12.81
C PRO A 4 24.72 25.73 -14.02
N ILE A 5 25.58 24.71 -13.94
CA ILE A 5 25.77 23.69 -14.98
C ILE A 5 25.23 22.37 -14.45
N LEU A 6 24.38 21.72 -15.25
CA LEU A 6 23.89 20.38 -15.00
C LEU A 6 25.05 19.40 -15.12
N THR A 7 25.52 18.90 -13.97
CA THR A 7 26.63 17.93 -13.91
C THR A 7 26.08 16.51 -14.11
N PRO A 8 26.91 15.54 -14.52
CA PRO A 8 26.48 14.14 -14.64
C PRO A 8 25.82 13.60 -13.35
N ALA A 9 26.41 13.89 -12.19
CA ALA A 9 25.85 13.47 -10.90
C ALA A 9 24.46 14.06 -10.63
N LEU A 10 24.21 15.30 -11.07
CA LEU A 10 22.90 15.93 -10.95
C LEU A 10 21.92 15.40 -11.99
N THR A 11 22.38 15.11 -13.22
CA THR A 11 21.59 14.45 -14.25
C THR A 11 21.07 13.10 -13.77
N ASP A 12 21.94 12.25 -13.22
CA ASP A 12 21.57 10.92 -12.75
C ASP A 12 20.52 10.99 -11.62
N LEU A 13 20.70 11.94 -10.71
CA LEU A 13 19.76 12.20 -9.61
C LEU A 13 18.38 12.64 -10.15
N LEU A 14 18.38 13.58 -11.09
CA LEU A 14 17.14 14.09 -11.70
C LEU A 14 16.45 13.06 -12.60
N GLN A 15 17.20 12.18 -13.28
CA GLN A 15 16.64 11.11 -14.12
C GLN A 15 15.76 10.16 -13.28
N GLN A 16 16.12 9.94 -12.02
CA GLN A 16 15.36 9.10 -11.09
C GLN A 16 14.24 9.86 -10.39
N TRP A 17 14.49 11.11 -10.01
CA TRP A 17 13.54 11.90 -9.22
C TRP A 17 12.39 12.49 -10.05
N LEU A 18 12.65 12.97 -11.27
CA LEU A 18 11.64 13.65 -12.11
C LEU A 18 10.42 12.76 -12.44
N PRO A 19 10.55 11.47 -12.84
CA PRO A 19 9.40 10.59 -13.11
C PRO A 19 8.44 10.40 -11.93
N GLN A 20 8.94 10.55 -10.70
CA GLN A 20 8.17 10.41 -9.48
C GLN A 20 7.31 11.65 -9.18
N GLN A 21 7.58 12.78 -9.85
CA GLN A 21 6.87 14.03 -9.61
C GLN A 21 5.56 14.08 -10.40
N ARG A 22 4.46 14.46 -9.74
CA ARG A 22 3.12 14.57 -10.37
C ARG A 22 3.10 15.51 -11.57
N TRP A 23 3.75 16.67 -11.46
CA TRP A 23 3.81 17.70 -12.51
C TRP A 23 4.69 17.34 -13.71
N PHE A 24 5.53 16.30 -13.61
CA PHE A 24 6.47 15.96 -14.67
C PHE A 24 5.77 15.21 -15.82
N PRO A 25 5.91 15.63 -17.09
CA PRO A 25 5.11 15.10 -18.20
C PRO A 25 5.49 13.68 -18.65
N VAL A 26 6.57 13.10 -18.11
CA VAL A 26 7.09 11.78 -18.50
C VAL A 26 7.16 10.87 -17.28
N LYS A 27 6.37 9.79 -17.24
CA LYS A 27 6.32 8.88 -16.08
C LYS A 27 7.27 7.67 -16.18
N THR A 28 8.17 7.68 -17.15
CA THR A 28 9.22 6.68 -17.34
C THR A 28 10.59 7.32 -17.12
N PRO A 29 11.60 6.57 -16.62
CA PRO A 29 12.99 7.03 -16.64
C PRO A 29 13.59 7.10 -18.06
N ASP A 30 12.91 6.60 -19.09
CA ASP A 30 13.38 6.59 -20.48
C ASP A 30 13.08 7.91 -21.21
N PHE A 31 13.87 8.95 -20.91
CA PHE A 31 13.83 10.23 -21.60
C PHE A 31 15.20 10.87 -21.74
N ASP A 32 15.40 11.62 -22.82
CA ASP A 32 16.59 12.44 -22.98
C ASP A 32 16.36 13.80 -22.31
N MET A 33 17.29 14.24 -21.45
CA MET A 33 17.27 15.59 -20.87
C MET A 33 18.48 16.42 -21.27
N THR A 34 18.27 17.69 -21.59
CA THR A 34 19.33 18.64 -21.93
C THR A 34 19.06 19.99 -21.31
N GLN A 35 20.06 20.58 -20.65
CA GLN A 35 19.95 21.94 -20.11
C GLN A 35 19.85 22.97 -21.25
N VAL A 36 18.74 23.71 -21.29
CA VAL A 36 18.47 24.79 -22.25
C VAL A 36 18.54 26.18 -21.63
N GLY A 37 18.62 26.25 -20.30
CA GLY A 37 18.81 27.48 -19.56
C GLY A 37 19.07 27.18 -18.08
N SER A 38 19.57 28.16 -17.35
CA SER A 38 19.64 28.09 -15.88
C SER A 38 19.64 29.48 -15.26
N LEU A 39 19.32 29.51 -13.98
CA LEU A 39 19.24 30.69 -13.13
C LEU A 39 19.97 30.42 -11.83
N GLY A 40 20.88 31.31 -11.43
CA GLY A 40 21.41 31.34 -10.07
C GLY A 40 20.72 32.45 -9.28
N LEU A 41 20.38 32.17 -8.02
CA LEU A 41 19.88 33.19 -7.09
C LEU A 41 20.88 33.40 -5.97
N GLU A 42 20.95 34.63 -5.48
CA GLU A 42 21.65 34.92 -4.23
C GLU A 42 20.72 34.63 -3.06
N ASP A 43 21.17 33.77 -2.15
CA ASP A 43 20.55 33.59 -0.84
C ASP A 43 21.08 34.67 0.11
N SER A 44 20.22 35.61 0.49
CA SER A 44 20.56 36.70 1.41
C SER A 44 20.92 36.22 2.83
N SER A 45 20.53 35.00 3.20
CA SER A 45 20.83 34.39 4.50
C SER A 45 22.14 33.58 4.50
N GLY A 46 22.60 33.15 3.32
CA GLY A 46 23.83 32.37 3.13
C GLY A 46 23.74 30.90 3.56
N HIS A 47 22.55 30.39 3.87
CA HIS A 47 22.31 29.02 4.32
C HIS A 47 22.28 28.00 3.17
N ALA A 48 21.81 28.40 1.99
CA ALA A 48 21.60 27.52 0.84
C ALA A 48 22.33 28.00 -0.43
N GLY A 49 22.65 27.07 -1.32
CA GLY A 49 22.96 27.37 -2.72
C GLY A 49 21.67 27.25 -3.52
N LEU A 50 21.32 28.24 -4.33
CA LEU A 50 20.02 28.28 -5.01
C LEU A 50 20.22 28.32 -6.53
N ALA A 51 19.67 27.33 -7.23
CA ALA A 51 19.72 27.26 -8.67
C ALA A 51 18.38 26.81 -9.26
N VAL A 52 18.07 27.27 -10.47
CA VAL A 52 16.96 26.74 -11.27
C VAL A 52 17.50 26.28 -12.60
N PHE A 53 17.18 25.04 -12.96
CA PHE A 53 17.54 24.43 -14.23
C PHE A 53 16.33 24.43 -15.16
N LEU A 54 16.52 24.88 -16.38
CA LEU A 54 15.53 24.78 -17.45
C LEU A 54 15.97 23.64 -18.37
N LEU A 55 15.21 22.56 -18.38
CA LEU A 55 15.59 21.29 -19.01
C LEU A 55 14.63 20.98 -20.15
N SER A 56 15.16 20.74 -21.35
CA SER A 56 14.43 20.15 -22.46
C SER A 56 14.39 18.64 -22.27
N VAL A 57 13.19 18.08 -22.23
CA VAL A 57 12.93 16.65 -22.03
C VAL A 57 12.26 16.10 -23.28
N THR A 58 12.85 15.07 -23.89
CA THR A 58 12.36 14.44 -25.12
C THR A 58 12.03 12.98 -24.88
N THR A 59 10.87 12.54 -25.38
CA THR A 59 10.36 11.16 -25.27
C THR A 59 9.85 10.65 -26.60
N GLN A 60 9.88 9.33 -26.79
CA GLN A 60 9.26 8.66 -27.92
C GLN A 60 7.77 8.45 -27.66
N THR A 61 6.91 8.79 -28.62
CA THR A 61 5.48 8.55 -28.55
C THR A 61 5.13 7.19 -29.15
N SER A 62 4.00 6.60 -28.73
CA SER A 62 3.57 5.24 -29.13
C SER A 62 3.29 5.08 -30.63
N ASP A 63 3.16 6.18 -31.36
CA ASP A 63 3.03 6.26 -32.82
C ASP A 63 4.39 6.38 -33.56
N GLY A 64 5.52 6.31 -32.84
CA GLY A 64 6.87 6.44 -33.39
C GLY A 64 7.34 7.89 -33.58
N GLY A 65 6.59 8.87 -33.05
CA GLY A 65 6.98 10.28 -33.01
C GLY A 65 7.86 10.66 -31.82
N GLN A 66 8.30 11.92 -31.76
CA GLN A 66 9.00 12.50 -30.61
C GLN A 66 8.19 13.64 -30.01
N ARG A 67 8.06 13.65 -28.68
CA ARG A 67 7.47 14.76 -27.91
C ARG A 67 8.53 15.41 -27.04
N THR A 68 8.68 16.73 -27.19
CA THR A 68 9.60 17.54 -26.39
C THR A 68 8.84 18.54 -25.53
N ALA A 69 9.22 18.65 -24.26
CA ALA A 69 8.72 19.63 -23.31
C ALA A 69 9.89 20.31 -22.58
N VAL A 70 9.74 21.59 -22.23
CA VAL A 70 10.72 22.29 -21.38
C VAL A 70 10.19 22.33 -19.96
N VAL A 71 10.98 21.89 -18.99
CA VAL A 71 10.61 21.87 -17.58
C VAL A 71 11.50 22.76 -16.72
N GLN A 72 10.92 23.35 -15.68
CA GLN A 72 11.63 24.13 -14.66
C GLN A 72 11.90 23.27 -13.42
N VAL A 73 13.16 23.16 -13.04
CA VAL A 73 13.62 22.38 -11.88
C VAL A 73 14.40 23.28 -10.92
N PRO A 74 13.74 23.89 -9.93
CA PRO A 74 14.38 24.63 -8.84
C PRO A 74 15.02 23.67 -7.84
N LEU A 75 16.30 23.88 -7.52
CA LEU A 75 17.06 23.07 -6.57
C LEU A 75 17.76 23.95 -5.52
N SER A 76 17.69 23.52 -4.26
CA SER A 76 18.48 24.09 -3.18
C SER A 76 19.53 23.09 -2.70
N PHE A 77 20.72 23.61 -2.39
CA PHE A 77 21.90 22.84 -1.99
C PHE A 77 22.27 23.23 -0.56
N ARG A 78 22.31 22.26 0.37
CA ARG A 78 22.56 22.48 1.80
C ARG A 78 23.75 21.66 2.33
N GLN A 79 24.41 22.19 3.36
CA GLN A 79 25.58 21.57 3.98
C GLN A 79 25.24 20.31 4.78
N ALA A 80 24.05 20.29 5.40
CA ALA A 80 23.54 19.21 6.22
C ALA A 80 22.06 18.95 5.88
N PRO A 81 21.51 17.78 6.25
CA PRO A 81 20.10 17.49 6.09
C PRO A 81 19.21 18.51 6.80
N ALA A 82 18.17 19.00 6.12
CA ALA A 82 17.12 19.84 6.70
C ALA A 82 15.92 18.97 7.14
N ALA A 83 15.69 18.89 8.45
CA ALA A 83 14.68 18.01 9.06
C ALA A 83 13.23 18.39 8.68
N ASP A 84 12.99 19.65 8.35
CA ASP A 84 11.70 20.21 7.94
C ASP A 84 11.40 20.04 6.44
N MET A 85 12.37 19.53 5.66
CA MET A 85 12.27 19.36 4.20
C MET A 85 12.53 17.92 3.74
N GLU A 86 12.37 16.93 4.63
CA GLU A 86 12.61 15.51 4.30
C GLU A 86 11.81 15.04 3.07
N ARG A 87 10.55 15.47 2.96
CA ARG A 87 9.67 15.16 1.82
C ARG A 87 10.08 15.84 0.50
N ALA A 88 10.96 16.83 0.56
CA ALA A 88 11.48 17.56 -0.59
C ALA A 88 12.90 17.11 -0.99
N LEU A 89 13.45 16.09 -0.34
CA LEU A 89 14.79 15.58 -0.62
C LEU A 89 14.84 14.97 -2.02
N VAL A 90 15.70 15.52 -2.88
CA VAL A 90 16.02 14.97 -4.20
C VAL A 90 17.14 13.94 -4.07
N GLY A 91 18.09 14.18 -3.17
CA GLY A 91 19.13 13.23 -2.75
C GLY A 91 20.47 13.90 -2.49
N GLN A 92 21.57 13.18 -2.67
CA GLN A 92 22.93 13.71 -2.44
C GLN A 92 23.75 13.73 -3.74
N ALA A 93 24.32 14.89 -4.08
CA ALA A 93 25.15 15.06 -5.28
C ALA A 93 26.50 15.68 -4.94
N ALA A 94 27.51 14.84 -4.67
CA ALA A 94 28.83 15.24 -4.15
C ALA A 94 29.73 16.05 -5.13
N GLY A 95 29.22 16.52 -6.28
CA GLY A 95 30.02 17.10 -7.37
C GLY A 95 29.66 18.52 -7.82
N VAL A 96 28.56 19.12 -7.33
CA VAL A 96 28.10 20.46 -7.77
C VAL A 96 28.64 21.56 -6.85
N ASP A 97 28.48 21.39 -5.54
CA ASP A 97 29.14 22.16 -4.49
C ASP A 97 29.56 21.17 -3.40
N PRO A 98 30.84 20.79 -3.31
CA PRO A 98 31.32 19.81 -2.33
C PRO A 98 31.06 20.20 -0.88
N SER A 99 30.81 21.49 -0.60
CA SER A 99 30.46 21.97 0.74
C SER A 99 28.98 21.82 1.07
N ARG A 100 28.12 21.54 0.07
CA ARG A 100 26.65 21.47 0.16
C ARG A 100 26.10 20.26 -0.61
N PRO A 101 26.32 19.02 -0.12
CA PRO A 101 26.00 17.81 -0.87
C PRO A 101 24.50 17.47 -0.92
N TRP A 102 23.67 18.03 -0.04
CA TRP A 102 22.24 17.71 0.09
C TRP A 102 21.41 18.55 -0.87
N VAL A 103 20.63 17.90 -1.73
CA VAL A 103 19.84 18.53 -2.79
C VAL A 103 18.35 18.38 -2.51
N TYR A 104 17.61 19.49 -2.53
CA TYR A 104 16.17 19.55 -2.28
C TYR A 104 15.43 20.22 -3.45
N ASP A 105 14.15 19.91 -3.62
CA ASP A 105 13.25 20.68 -4.48
C ASP A 105 13.03 22.06 -3.84
N ALA A 106 13.58 23.10 -4.48
CA ALA A 106 13.72 24.39 -3.83
C ALA A 106 12.39 25.08 -3.55
N VAL A 107 11.28 24.67 -4.17
CA VAL A 107 9.96 25.27 -3.88
C VAL A 107 9.51 25.00 -2.44
N HIS A 108 10.09 23.99 -1.78
CA HIS A 108 9.87 23.70 -0.36
C HIS A 108 10.82 24.48 0.56
N ASP A 109 11.81 25.16 -0.01
CA ASP A 109 12.87 25.85 0.73
C ASP A 109 12.50 27.33 0.93
N PRO A 110 12.33 27.81 2.19
CA PRO A 110 11.99 29.21 2.46
C PRO A 110 13.02 30.22 1.94
N ASP A 111 14.30 29.83 1.86
CA ASP A 111 15.36 30.71 1.36
C ASP A 111 15.20 30.93 -0.15
N PHE A 112 14.84 29.87 -0.89
CA PHE A 112 14.53 29.97 -2.31
C PHE A 112 13.31 30.84 -2.59
N VAL A 113 12.20 30.56 -1.90
CA VAL A 113 10.94 31.28 -2.09
C VAL A 113 11.11 32.77 -1.76
N GLY A 114 11.90 33.09 -0.73
CA GLY A 114 12.26 34.46 -0.39
C GLY A 114 13.06 35.18 -1.45
N SER A 115 14.13 34.56 -1.95
CA SER A 115 14.92 35.14 -3.04
C SER A 115 14.09 35.33 -4.31
N TRP A 116 13.13 34.45 -4.57
CA TRP A 116 12.20 34.57 -5.70
C TRP A 116 11.24 35.76 -5.55
N LEU A 117 10.65 35.93 -4.37
CA LEU A 117 9.79 37.09 -4.06
C LEU A 117 10.57 38.40 -4.05
N GLU A 118 11.83 38.38 -3.61
CA GLU A 118 12.70 39.55 -3.65
C GLU A 118 12.98 40.02 -5.07
N LEU A 119 13.23 39.07 -5.99
CA LEU A 119 13.42 39.35 -7.41
C LEU A 119 12.19 40.07 -8.01
N ILE A 120 10.98 39.63 -7.65
CA ILE A 120 9.73 40.29 -8.03
C ILE A 120 9.63 41.68 -7.38
N ARG A 121 9.91 41.77 -6.07
CA ARG A 121 9.74 42.99 -5.27
C ARG A 121 10.63 44.14 -5.72
N GLN A 122 11.85 43.85 -6.16
CA GLN A 122 12.84 44.84 -6.61
C GLN A 122 12.78 45.12 -8.12
N GLU A 123 11.99 44.36 -8.87
CA GLU A 123 11.96 44.42 -10.34
C GLU A 123 13.35 44.25 -10.98
N GLU A 124 14.19 43.40 -10.35
CA GLU A 124 15.57 43.22 -10.74
C GLU A 124 15.74 42.07 -11.75
N LYS A 125 16.88 42.11 -12.46
CA LYS A 125 17.37 40.97 -13.22
C LYS A 125 18.18 40.08 -12.30
N ALA A 126 18.00 38.78 -12.42
CA ALA A 126 18.84 37.84 -11.70
C ALA A 126 20.31 37.99 -12.11
N PRO A 127 21.27 37.60 -11.25
CA PRO A 127 22.71 37.87 -11.45
C PRO A 127 23.31 37.40 -12.78
N ASN A 128 22.73 36.39 -13.43
CA ASN A 128 23.17 35.86 -14.74
C ASN A 128 22.35 36.40 -15.93
N GLY A 129 21.39 37.31 -15.71
CA GLY A 129 20.62 38.04 -16.72
C GLY A 129 19.49 37.27 -17.40
N THR A 130 19.28 35.98 -17.08
CA THR A 130 18.32 35.10 -17.77
C THR A 130 16.92 35.08 -17.18
N ALA A 131 16.70 35.77 -16.05
CA ALA A 131 15.36 36.00 -15.51
C ALA A 131 15.20 37.43 -14.97
N THR A 132 13.97 37.96 -15.05
CA THR A 132 13.61 39.31 -14.58
C THR A 132 12.32 39.24 -13.76
N GLY A 133 12.31 39.87 -12.58
CA GLY A 133 11.10 40.03 -11.79
C GLY A 133 10.28 41.24 -12.25
N PHE A 134 8.97 41.14 -12.20
CA PHE A 134 8.03 42.20 -12.56
C PHE A 134 7.01 42.38 -11.45
N ARG A 135 6.75 43.62 -11.05
CA ARG A 135 5.77 43.94 -10.02
C ARG A 135 4.53 44.59 -10.62
N VAL A 136 3.35 44.13 -10.21
CA VAL A 136 2.11 44.82 -10.53
C VAL A 136 1.91 45.98 -9.54
N ARG A 137 1.56 47.15 -10.05
CA ARG A 137 1.31 48.32 -9.22
C ARG A 137 -0.08 48.21 -8.56
N GLY A 138 -0.08 47.82 -7.29
CA GLY A 138 -1.29 47.70 -6.45
C GLY A 138 -1.03 48.13 -5.00
N ASN A 139 -2.08 48.10 -4.17
CA ASN A 139 -2.01 48.46 -2.75
C ASN A 139 -1.55 47.29 -1.86
N GLN A 140 -1.51 46.06 -2.40
CA GLN A 140 -1.07 44.88 -1.68
C GLN A 140 0.46 44.84 -1.50
N ARG A 141 0.89 44.37 -0.32
CA ARG A 141 2.30 44.13 0.01
C ARG A 141 2.69 42.72 -0.43
N ILE A 142 3.86 42.59 -1.07
CA ILE A 142 4.48 41.28 -1.32
C ILE A 142 5.14 40.81 -0.02
N PRO A 143 4.79 39.61 0.49
CA PRO A 143 5.35 39.12 1.74
C PRO A 143 6.85 38.83 1.63
N THR A 144 7.52 38.82 2.77
CA THR A 144 8.91 38.35 2.89
C THR A 144 8.95 36.87 3.30
N ASN A 145 10.08 36.19 3.16
CA ASN A 145 10.25 34.80 3.61
C ASN A 145 10.46 34.64 5.13
N ARG A 146 10.14 35.67 5.93
CA ARG A 146 10.35 35.64 7.39
C ARG A 146 9.26 34.90 8.18
N GLY A 147 8.21 34.44 7.51
CA GLY A 147 7.12 33.69 8.15
C GLY A 147 6.95 32.28 7.61
N VAL A 148 5.71 31.83 7.42
CA VAL A 148 5.39 30.44 7.06
C VAL A 148 5.41 30.26 5.55
N VAL A 149 6.17 29.26 5.09
CA VAL A 149 6.18 28.79 3.70
C VAL A 149 5.54 27.41 3.67
N LYS A 150 4.45 27.25 2.92
CA LYS A 150 3.72 25.98 2.82
C LYS A 150 3.43 25.64 1.37
N VAL A 151 3.96 24.52 0.90
CA VAL A 151 3.64 23.95 -0.42
C VAL A 151 2.28 23.24 -0.34
N LEU A 152 1.42 23.48 -1.32
CA LEU A 152 0.08 22.86 -1.39
C LEU A 152 0.17 21.42 -1.94
N SER A 153 -0.38 20.47 -1.17
CA SER A 153 -0.47 19.06 -1.55
C SER A 153 -1.80 18.78 -2.25
N GLY A 154 -1.80 18.77 -3.59
CA GLY A 154 -3.01 18.52 -4.39
C GLY A 154 -2.92 18.90 -5.87
N GLU A 155 -1.84 19.55 -6.29
CA GLU A 155 -1.72 20.09 -7.66
C GLU A 155 -1.26 19.04 -8.68
N GLN A 156 -1.81 19.14 -9.90
CA GLN A 156 -1.55 18.19 -10.98
C GLN A 156 -0.42 18.62 -11.94
N SER A 157 -0.23 19.93 -12.19
CA SER A 157 0.64 20.41 -13.28
C SER A 157 1.69 21.47 -12.88
N ASN A 158 1.48 22.19 -11.78
CA ASN A 158 2.36 23.25 -11.28
C ASN A 158 2.62 23.05 -9.77
N SER A 159 3.46 23.89 -9.16
CA SER A 159 3.65 23.88 -7.70
C SER A 159 3.32 25.23 -7.11
N SER A 160 2.33 25.31 -6.23
CA SER A 160 1.97 26.54 -5.54
C SER A 160 2.36 26.53 -4.07
N VAL A 161 2.83 27.69 -3.64
CA VAL A 161 3.42 27.90 -2.31
C VAL A 161 2.71 29.08 -1.67
N ILE A 162 2.15 28.86 -0.48
CA ILE A 162 1.64 29.94 0.34
C ILE A 162 2.80 30.51 1.15
N VAL A 163 2.94 31.83 1.12
CA VAL A 163 3.91 32.60 1.88
C VAL A 163 3.16 33.61 2.73
N ASP A 164 3.32 33.54 4.04
CA ASP A 164 2.69 34.45 5.00
C ASP A 164 3.75 34.99 5.95
N ASP A 165 3.98 36.30 5.95
CA ASP A 165 4.95 36.96 6.83
C ASP A 165 4.33 37.56 8.12
N GLY A 166 3.07 37.25 8.39
CA GLY A 166 2.29 37.75 9.53
C GLY A 166 1.70 39.15 9.32
N GLU A 167 2.14 39.86 8.29
CA GLU A 167 1.60 41.16 7.88
C GLU A 167 0.90 41.09 6.51
N SER A 168 1.36 40.20 5.63
CA SER A 168 0.81 39.97 4.29
C SER A 168 0.97 38.51 3.90
N ALA A 169 0.09 38.02 3.03
CA ALA A 169 0.14 36.67 2.51
C ALA A 169 -0.03 36.64 0.99
N ALA A 170 0.71 35.75 0.34
CA ALA A 170 0.68 35.53 -1.10
C ALA A 170 0.69 34.04 -1.42
N ILE A 171 0.10 33.68 -2.56
CA ILE A 171 0.26 32.37 -3.18
C ILE A 171 1.14 32.53 -4.41
N VAL A 172 2.24 31.79 -4.47
CA VAL A 172 3.21 31.80 -5.56
C VAL A 172 3.08 30.50 -6.33
N LYS A 173 2.68 30.59 -7.59
CA LYS A 173 2.55 29.45 -8.50
C LYS A 173 3.80 29.36 -9.37
N PHE A 174 4.56 28.29 -9.23
CA PHE A 174 5.73 27.98 -10.05
C PHE A 174 5.31 27.14 -11.26
N PHE A 175 5.55 27.66 -12.45
CA PHE A 175 5.27 26.93 -13.69
C PHE A 175 6.30 25.83 -13.89
N ARG A 176 5.86 24.57 -13.85
CA ARG A 176 6.78 23.41 -13.92
C ARG A 176 7.04 22.95 -15.35
N VAL A 177 6.05 23.08 -16.23
CA VAL A 177 6.21 22.90 -17.68
C VAL A 177 6.14 24.28 -18.33
N LEU A 178 7.23 24.70 -18.96
CA LEU A 178 7.37 26.04 -19.52
C LEU A 178 6.91 26.08 -20.97
N SER A 179 6.29 27.19 -21.34
CA SER A 179 5.94 27.51 -22.73
C SER A 179 6.51 28.85 -23.12
N GLU A 180 6.81 29.00 -24.41
CA GLU A 180 7.16 30.28 -24.97
C GLU A 180 5.94 31.23 -24.99
N GLY A 181 6.19 32.50 -24.67
CA GLY A 181 5.20 33.57 -24.71
C GLY A 181 4.65 33.93 -23.33
N THR A 182 3.75 34.91 -23.32
CA THR A 182 3.09 35.38 -22.09
C THR A 182 2.11 34.30 -21.60
N ASN A 183 2.18 33.93 -20.32
CA ASN A 183 1.19 33.01 -19.74
C ASN A 183 -0.15 33.76 -19.53
N PRO A 184 -1.31 33.19 -19.92
CA PRO A 184 -2.63 33.79 -19.70
C PRO A 184 -2.88 34.24 -18.25
N GLU A 185 -2.44 33.47 -17.25
CA GLU A 185 -2.56 33.79 -15.83
C GLU A 185 -1.94 35.14 -15.48
N VAL A 186 -0.79 35.44 -16.10
CA VAL A 186 -0.05 36.69 -15.89
C VAL A 186 -0.70 37.84 -16.64
N GLU A 187 -1.02 37.65 -17.93
CA GLU A 187 -1.64 38.70 -18.76
C GLU A 187 -2.98 39.15 -18.18
N VAL A 188 -3.88 38.18 -17.96
CA VAL A 188 -5.24 38.43 -17.50
C VAL A 188 -5.24 38.94 -16.06
N GLY A 189 -4.52 38.27 -15.16
CA GLY A 189 -4.43 38.66 -13.76
C GLY A 189 -3.88 40.08 -13.58
N ALA A 190 -2.78 40.42 -14.27
CA ALA A 190 -2.19 41.76 -14.20
C ALA A 190 -3.14 42.84 -14.76
N ALA A 191 -3.82 42.56 -15.88
CA ALA A 191 -4.78 43.50 -16.47
C ALA A 191 -5.98 43.75 -15.55
N LEU A 192 -6.55 42.70 -14.95
CA LEU A 192 -7.68 42.80 -14.03
C LEU A 192 -7.31 43.48 -12.72
N THR A 193 -6.09 43.24 -12.22
CA THR A 193 -5.54 43.92 -11.04
C THR A 193 -5.37 45.41 -11.31
N ALA A 194 -4.79 45.79 -12.46
CA ALA A 194 -4.65 47.18 -12.86
C ALA A 194 -6.01 47.88 -13.05
N ALA A 195 -7.04 47.14 -13.46
CA ALA A 195 -8.41 47.62 -13.57
C ALA A 195 -9.15 47.73 -12.22
N GLY A 196 -8.53 47.32 -11.10
CA GLY A 196 -9.10 47.41 -9.76
C GLY A 196 -10.27 46.45 -9.51
N THR A 197 -10.26 45.28 -10.14
CA THR A 197 -11.32 44.27 -10.04
C THR A 197 -11.23 43.54 -8.70
N SER A 198 -12.36 43.44 -7.97
CA SER A 198 -12.43 42.74 -6.68
C SER A 198 -12.77 41.25 -6.83
N GLU A 199 -13.22 40.83 -8.00
CA GLU A 199 -13.70 39.49 -8.32
C GLU A 199 -12.57 38.53 -8.71
N VAL A 200 -11.31 38.99 -8.70
CA VAL A 200 -10.11 38.19 -9.00
C VAL A 200 -9.05 38.53 -7.95
N PRO A 201 -8.29 37.55 -7.42
CA PRO A 201 -7.17 37.84 -6.55
C PRO A 201 -6.15 38.73 -7.26
N ALA A 202 -5.75 39.82 -6.61
CA ALA A 202 -4.74 40.71 -7.16
C ALA A 202 -3.44 39.96 -7.48
N THR A 203 -2.98 40.04 -8.72
CA THR A 203 -1.64 39.64 -9.13
C THR A 203 -0.65 40.62 -8.53
N LEU A 204 0.31 40.12 -7.76
CA LEU A 204 1.33 40.92 -7.09
C LEU A 204 2.55 41.13 -7.99
N GLY A 205 2.87 40.13 -8.82
CA GLY A 205 3.99 40.15 -9.75
C GLY A 205 4.33 38.76 -10.29
N TRP A 206 5.34 38.67 -11.14
CA TRP A 206 5.78 37.43 -11.77
C TRP A 206 7.27 37.46 -12.11
N VAL A 207 7.83 36.31 -12.48
CA VAL A 207 9.21 36.19 -12.97
C VAL A 207 9.18 35.69 -14.41
N ARG A 208 9.84 36.41 -15.31
CA ARG A 208 10.06 36.00 -16.70
C ARG A 208 11.46 35.42 -16.89
N GLY A 209 11.57 34.30 -17.57
CA GLY A 209 12.82 33.63 -17.92
C GLY A 209 13.11 33.66 -19.42
N GLU A 210 14.38 33.44 -19.76
CA GLU A 210 14.88 33.24 -21.13
C GLU A 210 15.61 31.90 -21.26
N TRP A 211 15.32 31.11 -22.29
CA TRP A 211 16.00 29.84 -22.57
C TRP A 211 16.15 29.57 -24.06
N LEU A 212 16.97 28.58 -24.41
CA LEU A 212 17.22 28.18 -25.79
C LEU A 212 16.08 27.29 -26.32
N ALA A 213 15.44 27.66 -27.42
CA ALA A 213 14.48 26.80 -28.10
C ALA A 213 15.19 25.63 -28.79
N GLN A 214 14.77 24.41 -28.50
CA GLN A 214 15.14 23.19 -29.23
C GLN A 214 14.17 23.01 -30.41
N GLY A 215 14.68 22.70 -31.60
CA GLY A 215 13.90 22.61 -32.83
C GLY A 215 12.89 21.47 -32.81
N GLY A 216 11.67 21.74 -32.33
CA GLY A 216 10.52 20.85 -32.46
C GLY A 216 9.68 21.21 -33.67
N SER A 217 9.36 20.22 -34.50
CA SER A 217 8.44 20.33 -35.65
C SER A 217 6.99 20.54 -35.18
N GLY A 218 6.64 21.78 -34.84
CA GLY A 218 5.24 22.18 -34.76
C GLY A 218 4.64 22.26 -36.17
N ALA A 219 3.49 21.62 -36.39
CA ALA A 219 2.76 21.72 -37.65
C ALA A 219 2.37 23.19 -37.93
N GLY A 220 3.15 23.86 -38.79
CA GLY A 220 2.84 25.20 -39.29
C GLY A 220 3.99 26.21 -39.40
N ALA A 221 5.19 25.94 -38.86
CA ALA A 221 6.30 26.89 -38.95
C ALA A 221 7.25 26.60 -40.14
N ALA A 222 7.44 27.59 -41.02
CA ALA A 222 8.36 27.50 -42.14
C ALA A 222 9.83 27.32 -41.66
N PRO A 223 10.66 26.52 -42.35
CA PRO A 223 12.02 26.24 -41.92
C PRO A 223 12.91 27.46 -42.17
N THR A 224 13.25 28.18 -41.11
CA THR A 224 14.29 29.21 -41.17
C THR A 224 15.47 28.81 -40.30
N GLY A 225 16.60 28.46 -40.94
CA GLY A 225 17.96 28.66 -40.44
C GLY A 225 18.41 27.86 -39.21
N ASN A 226 19.55 27.20 -39.34
CA ASN A 226 20.25 26.45 -38.30
C ASN A 226 20.87 27.38 -37.23
N GLY A 227 20.05 28.15 -36.51
CA GLY A 227 20.46 29.07 -35.45
C GLY A 227 19.59 28.90 -34.20
N SER A 228 20.24 28.62 -33.06
CA SER A 228 19.56 28.50 -31.78
C SER A 228 18.88 29.82 -31.40
N ARG A 229 17.56 29.80 -31.24
CA ARG A 229 16.75 30.97 -30.90
C ARG A 229 16.50 31.02 -29.40
N TYR A 230 16.81 32.14 -28.74
CA TYR A 230 16.35 32.37 -27.38
C TYR A 230 14.87 32.73 -27.38
N VAL A 231 14.10 32.10 -26.49
CA VAL A 231 12.69 32.34 -26.25
C VAL A 231 12.48 32.84 -24.83
N GLN A 232 11.39 33.56 -24.62
CA GLN A 232 10.99 34.07 -23.32
C GLN A 232 9.67 33.45 -22.90
N GLY A 233 9.48 33.28 -21.59
CA GLY A 233 8.20 32.90 -21.00
C GLY A 233 8.22 33.03 -19.48
N GLU A 234 7.06 32.88 -18.87
CA GLU A 234 6.91 33.10 -17.42
C GLU A 234 7.27 31.86 -16.62
N LEU A 235 8.02 32.05 -15.54
CA LEU A 235 8.56 31.00 -14.67
C LEU A 235 7.73 30.81 -13.39
N ALA A 236 7.14 31.89 -12.89
CA ALA A 236 6.24 31.89 -11.74
C ALA A 236 5.38 33.15 -11.71
N VAL A 237 4.24 33.09 -11.02
CA VAL A 237 3.36 34.24 -10.75
C VAL A 237 2.95 34.24 -9.28
N ALA A 238 2.86 35.42 -8.67
CA ALA A 238 2.43 35.62 -7.30
C ALA A 238 1.10 36.37 -7.26
N HIS A 239 0.14 35.84 -6.52
CA HIS A 239 -1.18 36.45 -6.28
C HIS A 239 -1.40 36.70 -4.79
N GLU A 240 -2.33 37.60 -4.47
CA GLU A 240 -2.82 37.75 -3.09
C GLU A 240 -3.38 36.41 -2.59
N PHE A 241 -3.06 36.05 -1.34
CA PHE A 241 -3.64 34.86 -0.73
C PHE A 241 -4.98 35.22 -0.06
N LEU A 242 -6.02 34.48 -0.43
CA LEU A 242 -7.38 34.69 0.07
C LEU A 242 -7.66 33.82 1.30
N ALA A 243 -7.20 34.29 2.46
CA ALA A 243 -7.40 33.58 3.72
C ALA A 243 -8.89 33.41 4.05
N GLY A 244 -9.28 32.19 4.45
CA GLY A 244 -10.65 31.86 4.84
C GLY A 244 -11.64 31.71 3.67
N GLY A 245 -11.16 31.64 2.43
CA GLY A 245 -12.00 31.35 1.27
C GLY A 245 -12.66 29.97 1.36
N ARG A 246 -13.96 29.90 1.05
CA ARG A 246 -14.71 28.65 0.92
C ARG A 246 -14.80 28.25 -0.55
N ASP A 247 -14.56 26.99 -0.84
CA ASP A 247 -14.64 26.44 -2.19
C ASP A 247 -16.08 26.47 -2.72
N ALA A 248 -16.30 27.16 -3.84
CA ALA A 248 -17.62 27.27 -4.46
C ALA A 248 -18.16 25.93 -4.94
N TRP A 249 -17.30 25.00 -5.37
CA TRP A 249 -17.68 23.63 -5.72
C TRP A 249 -18.28 22.93 -4.50
N ARG A 250 -17.60 22.97 -3.36
CA ARG A 250 -18.10 22.34 -2.13
C ARG A 250 -19.40 22.98 -1.64
N LEU A 251 -19.50 24.32 -1.69
CA LEU A 251 -20.74 25.01 -1.34
C LEU A 251 -21.91 24.60 -2.24
N ALA A 252 -21.69 24.46 -3.55
CA ALA A 252 -22.72 24.06 -4.50
C ALA A 252 -23.11 22.57 -4.34
N VAL A 253 -22.15 21.68 -4.17
CA VAL A 253 -22.40 20.25 -3.90
C VAL A 253 -23.16 20.07 -2.59
N ASP A 254 -22.77 20.77 -1.52
CA ASP A 254 -23.46 20.73 -0.23
C ASP A 254 -24.89 21.27 -0.33
N ALA A 255 -25.10 22.36 -1.07
CA ALA A 255 -26.42 22.93 -1.29
C ALA A 255 -27.31 21.97 -2.11
N ALA A 256 -26.80 21.42 -3.21
CA ALA A 256 -27.50 20.43 -4.02
C ALA A 256 -27.85 19.19 -3.19
N ARG A 257 -26.88 18.66 -2.43
CA ARG A 257 -27.03 17.46 -1.58
C ARG A 257 -28.09 17.63 -0.49
N SER A 258 -28.13 18.81 0.12
CA SER A 258 -29.07 19.14 1.20
C SER A 258 -30.41 19.69 0.71
N GLY A 259 -30.60 19.86 -0.59
CA GLY A 259 -31.80 20.52 -1.16
C GLY A 259 -31.92 22.00 -0.77
N THR A 260 -30.82 22.65 -0.42
CA THR A 260 -30.80 24.08 -0.05
C THR A 260 -30.77 24.95 -1.31
N ASP A 261 -31.51 26.07 -1.28
CA ASP A 261 -31.51 27.07 -2.36
C ASP A 261 -30.11 27.69 -2.52
N PHE A 262 -29.56 27.61 -3.74
CA PHE A 262 -28.27 28.18 -4.13
C PHE A 262 -28.42 29.32 -5.16
N THR A 263 -29.65 29.77 -5.44
CA THR A 263 -29.93 30.78 -6.48
C THR A 263 -29.36 32.16 -6.14
N ALA A 264 -29.26 32.52 -4.86
CA ALA A 264 -28.65 33.79 -4.45
C ALA A 264 -27.14 33.81 -4.76
N GLU A 265 -26.46 32.72 -4.44
CA GLU A 265 -25.06 32.46 -4.72
C GLU A 265 -24.83 32.40 -6.23
N ALA A 266 -25.62 31.63 -6.98
CA ALA A 266 -25.54 31.53 -8.44
C ALA A 266 -25.73 32.89 -9.12
N ARG A 267 -26.67 33.72 -8.65
CA ARG A 267 -26.86 35.09 -9.15
C ARG A 267 -25.64 35.98 -8.87
N ALA A 268 -25.05 35.86 -7.70
CA ALA A 268 -23.84 36.62 -7.35
C ALA A 268 -22.63 36.17 -8.19
N LEU A 269 -22.49 34.86 -8.47
CA LEU A 269 -21.51 34.31 -9.39
C LEU A 269 -21.70 34.88 -10.81
N GLY A 270 -22.93 34.94 -11.31
CA GLY A 270 -23.24 35.53 -12.62
C GLY A 270 -22.82 37.00 -12.73
N ALA A 271 -23.11 37.79 -11.69
CA ALA A 271 -22.70 39.19 -11.64
C ALA A 271 -21.16 39.34 -11.56
N ALA A 272 -20.48 38.45 -10.84
CA ALA A 272 -19.02 38.43 -10.73
C ALA A 272 -18.36 38.09 -12.09
N THR A 273 -18.81 37.02 -12.76
CA THR A 273 -18.33 36.63 -14.10
C THR A 273 -18.54 37.76 -15.12
N ALA A 274 -19.73 38.37 -15.15
CA ALA A 274 -20.00 39.49 -16.04
C ALA A 274 -19.13 40.72 -15.74
N THR A 275 -18.84 40.98 -14.47
CA THR A 275 -17.94 42.06 -14.06
C THR A 275 -16.53 41.81 -14.57
N VAL A 276 -16.00 40.59 -14.43
CA VAL A 276 -14.70 40.19 -14.98
C VAL A 276 -14.68 40.33 -16.50
N HIS A 277 -15.69 39.84 -17.21
CA HIS A 277 -15.78 39.98 -18.67
C HIS A 277 -15.79 41.43 -19.13
N ARG A 278 -16.53 42.32 -18.45
CA ARG A 278 -16.55 43.75 -18.77
C ARG A 278 -15.17 44.38 -18.52
N ARG A 279 -14.52 44.04 -17.41
CA ARG A 279 -13.18 44.56 -17.08
C ARG A 279 -12.12 44.07 -18.06
N LEU A 280 -12.20 42.83 -18.50
CA LEU A 280 -11.35 42.29 -19.57
C LEU A 280 -11.54 43.05 -20.89
N ALA A 281 -12.79 43.30 -21.28
CA ALA A 281 -13.10 44.09 -22.47
C ALA A 281 -12.52 45.52 -22.40
N GLU A 282 -12.63 46.16 -21.23
CA GLU A 282 -12.11 47.51 -20.99
C GLU A 282 -10.59 47.55 -20.95
N ALA A 283 -9.94 46.56 -20.33
CA ALA A 283 -8.50 46.54 -20.10
C ALA A 283 -7.69 46.01 -21.31
N LEU A 284 -8.19 44.97 -21.98
CA LEU A 284 -7.48 44.27 -23.07
C LEU A 284 -8.15 44.44 -24.44
N GLY A 285 -9.32 45.11 -24.48
CA GLY A 285 -10.03 45.42 -25.71
C GLY A 285 -10.93 44.28 -26.21
N GLN A 286 -11.73 44.60 -27.23
CA GLN A 286 -12.57 43.65 -27.95
C GLN A 286 -12.20 43.68 -29.43
N SER A 287 -12.38 42.53 -30.09
CA SER A 287 -12.29 42.39 -31.52
C SER A 287 -13.58 41.78 -32.08
N ALA A 288 -13.70 41.76 -33.40
CA ALA A 288 -14.76 41.04 -34.10
C ALA A 288 -14.12 40.09 -35.11
N GLU A 289 -14.84 39.05 -35.49
CA GLU A 289 -14.41 38.18 -36.58
C GLU A 289 -14.21 39.02 -37.87
N PRO A 290 -13.13 38.77 -38.65
CA PRO A 290 -12.93 39.44 -39.94
C PRO A 290 -14.13 39.25 -40.89
N GLN A 291 -14.77 38.08 -40.81
CA GLN A 291 -16.03 37.76 -41.46
C GLN A 291 -16.89 36.98 -40.45
N PRO A 292 -18.09 37.48 -40.06
CA PRO A 292 -18.94 36.82 -39.08
C PRO A 292 -19.22 35.36 -39.43
N GLY A 293 -19.09 34.47 -38.45
CA GLY A 293 -19.35 33.04 -38.56
C GLY A 293 -18.27 32.21 -39.28
N HIS A 294 -17.13 32.81 -39.64
CA HIS A 294 -16.08 32.11 -40.41
C HIS A 294 -14.84 31.75 -39.59
N VAL A 295 -14.76 32.14 -38.31
CA VAL A 295 -13.61 31.85 -37.44
C VAL A 295 -14.03 30.97 -36.28
N ILE A 296 -14.97 31.42 -35.44
CA ILE A 296 -15.35 30.75 -34.20
C ILE A 296 -16.20 29.51 -34.49
N ALA A 297 -17.26 29.63 -35.28
CA ALA A 297 -18.15 28.51 -35.58
C ALA A 297 -17.41 27.30 -36.22
N PRO A 298 -16.55 27.48 -37.24
CA PRO A 298 -15.72 26.40 -37.76
C PRO A 298 -14.74 25.81 -36.74
N ALA A 299 -14.14 26.66 -35.89
CA ALA A 299 -13.21 26.19 -34.85
C ALA A 299 -13.91 25.35 -33.78
N VAL A 300 -15.10 25.76 -33.33
CA VAL A 300 -15.95 24.97 -32.41
C VAL A 300 -16.36 23.66 -33.07
N ALA A 301 -16.83 23.70 -34.33
CA ALA A 301 -17.21 22.50 -35.07
C ALA A 301 -16.06 21.48 -35.18
N GLN A 302 -14.83 21.97 -35.42
CA GLN A 302 -13.64 21.12 -35.49
C GLN A 302 -13.35 20.46 -34.13
N ARG A 303 -13.40 21.21 -33.03
CA ARG A 303 -13.16 20.66 -31.68
C ARG A 303 -14.21 19.63 -31.29
N VAL A 304 -15.49 19.92 -31.53
CA VAL A 304 -16.58 18.97 -31.27
C VAL A 304 -16.38 17.68 -32.07
N ARG A 305 -16.01 17.75 -33.36
CA ARG A 305 -15.70 16.55 -34.16
C ARG A 305 -14.51 15.77 -33.62
N GLN A 306 -13.46 16.46 -33.19
CA GLN A 306 -12.28 15.83 -32.63
C GLN A 306 -12.61 15.11 -31.31
N ALA A 307 -13.28 15.79 -30.38
CA ALA A 307 -13.70 15.20 -29.12
C ALA A 307 -14.68 14.04 -29.34
N TRP A 308 -15.62 14.16 -30.30
CA TRP A 308 -16.55 13.10 -30.68
C TRP A 308 -15.85 11.84 -31.21
N SER A 309 -14.73 11.99 -31.93
CA SER A 309 -13.98 10.82 -32.43
C SER A 309 -13.43 9.93 -31.31
N GLU A 310 -13.25 10.49 -30.11
CA GLU A 310 -12.78 9.78 -28.92
C GLU A 310 -13.93 9.40 -27.98
N ALA A 311 -14.92 10.30 -27.81
CA ALA A 311 -16.03 10.15 -26.88
C ALA A 311 -17.29 9.48 -27.45
N GLY A 312 -17.45 9.43 -28.78
CA GLY A 312 -18.70 9.02 -29.44
C GLY A 312 -19.13 7.60 -29.10
N THR A 313 -18.17 6.69 -28.88
CA THR A 313 -18.44 5.32 -28.44
C THR A 313 -19.04 5.26 -27.03
N ALA A 314 -18.66 6.17 -26.14
CA ALA A 314 -19.24 6.27 -24.79
C ALA A 314 -20.59 7.00 -24.78
N VAL A 315 -20.76 8.01 -25.64
CA VAL A 315 -21.99 8.80 -25.71
C VAL A 315 -23.13 8.04 -26.40
N GLY A 316 -22.86 7.21 -27.40
CA GLY A 316 -23.86 6.40 -28.11
C GLY A 316 -24.16 6.90 -29.53
N PRO A 317 -25.12 6.29 -30.26
CA PRO A 317 -25.32 6.49 -31.70
C PRO A 317 -26.07 7.81 -32.03
N TYR A 318 -25.45 8.95 -31.71
CA TYR A 318 -26.02 10.29 -31.93
C TYR A 318 -25.35 11.07 -33.07
N ASP A 319 -24.69 10.38 -34.00
CA ASP A 319 -24.00 11.00 -35.14
C ASP A 319 -24.92 11.91 -35.97
N ASP A 320 -26.20 11.53 -36.16
CA ASP A 320 -27.19 12.32 -36.88
C ASP A 320 -27.53 13.63 -36.14
N GLY A 321 -27.71 13.56 -34.82
CA GLY A 321 -27.95 14.73 -33.97
C GLY A 321 -26.75 15.68 -33.93
N LEU A 322 -25.54 15.11 -33.88
CA LEU A 322 -24.30 15.86 -33.96
C LEU A 322 -24.18 16.58 -35.30
N ASN A 323 -24.38 15.87 -36.42
CA ASN A 323 -24.30 16.45 -37.75
C ASN A 323 -25.33 17.58 -37.93
N ALA A 324 -26.57 17.39 -37.46
CA ALA A 324 -27.60 18.43 -37.50
C ALA A 324 -27.26 19.68 -36.66
N LEU A 325 -26.58 19.52 -35.51
CA LEU A 325 -26.07 20.65 -34.74
C LEU A 325 -24.94 21.37 -35.47
N LEU A 326 -23.98 20.63 -36.02
CA LEU A 326 -22.84 21.19 -36.76
C LEU A 326 -23.27 21.93 -38.03
N ASP A 327 -24.30 21.45 -38.72
CA ASP A 327 -24.89 22.12 -39.89
C ASP A 327 -25.59 23.43 -39.50
N ARG A 328 -26.27 23.48 -38.34
CA ARG A 328 -26.88 24.72 -37.82
C ARG A 328 -25.84 25.71 -37.28
N LEU A 329 -24.70 25.21 -36.80
CA LEU A 329 -23.58 26.02 -36.33
C LEU A 329 -22.83 26.68 -37.50
N ASP A 330 -22.85 26.06 -38.68
CA ASP A 330 -22.15 26.57 -39.85
C ASP A 330 -22.58 28.02 -40.16
N HIS A 331 -21.60 28.92 -40.27
CA HIS A 331 -21.79 30.37 -40.43
C HIS A 331 -22.54 31.11 -39.30
N ALA A 332 -22.76 30.50 -38.13
CA ALA A 332 -23.39 31.17 -36.98
C ALA A 332 -22.49 32.31 -36.43
N PRO A 333 -23.00 33.53 -36.25
CA PRO A 333 -22.20 34.66 -35.78
C PRO A 333 -21.83 34.51 -34.29
N ALA A 334 -20.58 34.85 -33.95
CA ALA A 334 -20.04 34.65 -32.61
C ALA A 334 -20.20 35.86 -31.65
N GLY A 335 -20.48 37.05 -32.20
CA GLY A 335 -20.50 38.29 -31.43
C GLY A 335 -19.09 38.87 -31.18
N PRO A 336 -18.93 39.81 -30.24
CA PRO A 336 -17.63 40.40 -29.91
C PRO A 336 -16.72 39.37 -29.24
N LEU A 337 -15.46 39.35 -29.67
CA LEU A 337 -14.41 38.50 -29.13
C LEU A 337 -13.56 39.30 -28.14
N GLN A 338 -13.16 38.66 -27.04
CA GLN A 338 -12.34 39.29 -26.01
C GLN A 338 -11.50 38.24 -25.28
N ARG A 339 -10.58 38.70 -24.41
CA ARG A 339 -9.95 37.79 -23.46
C ARG A 339 -11.00 37.28 -22.47
N ILE A 340 -10.93 36.00 -22.16
CA ILE A 340 -11.85 35.26 -21.27
C ILE A 340 -11.01 34.34 -20.39
N HIS A 341 -11.62 33.69 -19.41
CA HIS A 341 -11.00 32.67 -18.59
C HIS A 341 -10.69 31.40 -19.40
N GLY A 342 -11.61 30.97 -20.25
CA GLY A 342 -11.42 29.89 -21.21
C GLY A 342 -11.58 28.47 -20.66
N ASP A 343 -11.82 28.30 -19.34
CA ASP A 343 -12.14 27.01 -18.70
C ASP A 343 -12.92 27.17 -17.39
N LEU A 344 -13.72 28.24 -17.27
CA LEU A 344 -14.31 28.63 -15.99
C LEU A 344 -15.30 27.57 -15.44
N HIS A 345 -15.07 27.11 -14.21
CA HIS A 345 -16.00 26.22 -13.48
C HIS A 345 -15.98 26.48 -11.96
N LEU A 346 -16.96 25.94 -11.21
CA LEU A 346 -17.09 26.16 -9.75
C LEU A 346 -15.81 25.85 -8.95
N GLY A 347 -15.07 24.81 -9.31
CA GLY A 347 -13.79 24.46 -8.68
C GLY A 347 -12.67 25.52 -8.79
N GLN A 348 -12.85 26.56 -9.60
CA GLN A 348 -11.93 27.69 -9.75
C GLN A 348 -12.46 28.96 -9.06
N ILE A 349 -13.43 28.82 -8.15
CA ILE A 349 -14.04 29.97 -7.47
C ILE A 349 -13.99 29.79 -5.95
N LEU A 350 -13.60 30.85 -5.25
CA LEU A 350 -13.70 30.95 -3.80
C LEU A 350 -14.73 32.00 -3.38
N GLN A 351 -15.48 31.69 -2.34
CA GLN A 351 -16.24 32.68 -1.59
C GLN A 351 -15.43 33.17 -0.40
N VAL A 352 -15.01 34.43 -0.42
CA VAL A 352 -14.16 35.02 0.61
C VAL A 352 -15.00 35.86 1.57
N PRO A 353 -14.97 35.57 2.88
CA PRO A 353 -15.69 36.39 3.87
C PRO A 353 -15.08 37.79 3.95
N ASP A 354 -15.92 38.83 4.00
CA ASP A 354 -15.46 40.19 4.26
C ASP A 354 -15.26 40.38 5.77
N GLN A 355 -14.09 40.87 6.19
CA GLN A 355 -13.75 41.16 7.59
C GLN A 355 -14.46 42.39 8.16
N GLY A 356 -15.25 43.12 7.34
CA GLY A 356 -15.99 44.33 7.74
C GLY A 356 -17.50 44.18 7.92
N GLY A 357 -18.08 42.97 7.79
CA GLY A 357 -19.53 42.76 7.90
C GLY A 357 -20.34 43.08 6.63
N ASN A 358 -19.69 43.27 5.48
CA ASN A 358 -20.36 43.29 4.17
C ASN A 358 -20.58 41.85 3.66
N PRO A 359 -21.38 41.66 2.58
CA PRO A 359 -21.55 40.35 1.95
C PRO A 359 -20.22 39.77 1.49
N ALA A 360 -20.09 38.44 1.57
CA ALA A 360 -18.90 37.73 1.08
C ALA A 360 -18.67 38.02 -0.42
N ARG A 361 -17.41 38.15 -0.84
CA ARG A 361 -17.04 38.35 -2.24
C ARG A 361 -16.74 37.03 -2.93
N TRP A 362 -17.03 36.93 -4.22
CA TRP A 362 -16.64 35.80 -5.05
C TRP A 362 -15.35 36.13 -5.80
N ALA A 363 -14.37 35.24 -5.72
CA ALA A 363 -13.07 35.38 -6.36
C ALA A 363 -12.85 34.25 -7.37
N ILE A 364 -12.68 34.61 -8.63
CA ILE A 364 -12.35 33.72 -9.74
C ILE A 364 -10.83 33.56 -9.80
N LEU A 365 -10.38 32.31 -9.86
CA LEU A 365 -8.98 31.88 -9.82
C LEU A 365 -8.59 31.22 -11.15
N ASP A 366 -7.29 31.03 -11.38
CA ASP A 366 -6.75 30.09 -12.39
C ASP A 366 -7.12 30.41 -13.86
N PHE A 367 -6.70 31.57 -14.34
CA PHE A 367 -6.85 32.04 -15.71
C PHE A 367 -5.94 31.36 -16.74
N GLU A 368 -5.33 30.21 -16.42
CA GLU A 368 -4.49 29.45 -17.35
C GLU A 368 -5.26 28.86 -18.54
N GLY A 369 -6.59 28.74 -18.44
CA GLY A 369 -7.47 28.12 -19.43
C GLY A 369 -7.26 26.61 -19.58
N GLU A 370 -7.92 25.99 -20.57
CA GLU A 370 -7.94 24.52 -20.73
C GLU A 370 -6.52 23.90 -20.84
N PRO A 371 -6.12 23.03 -19.89
CA PRO A 371 -4.75 22.51 -19.80
C PRO A 371 -4.25 21.75 -21.04
N MET A 372 -5.17 21.20 -21.83
CA MET A 372 -4.86 20.42 -23.04
C MET A 372 -4.50 21.29 -24.25
N ARG A 373 -4.73 22.61 -24.21
CA ARG A 373 -4.46 23.52 -25.32
C ARG A 373 -3.05 24.15 -25.21
N PRO A 374 -2.32 24.40 -26.31
CA PRO A 374 -1.08 25.17 -26.25
C PRO A 374 -1.30 26.60 -25.75
N ILE A 375 -0.36 27.18 -24.99
CA ILE A 375 -0.46 28.56 -24.46
C ILE A 375 -0.71 29.60 -25.56
N ALA A 376 -0.13 29.42 -26.75
CA ALA A 376 -0.36 30.31 -27.89
C ALA A 376 -1.84 30.36 -28.32
N GLU A 377 -2.59 29.27 -28.15
CA GLU A 377 -4.02 29.22 -28.45
C GLU A 377 -4.88 29.77 -27.31
N ARG A 378 -4.41 29.65 -26.06
CA ARG A 378 -5.11 30.17 -24.87
C ARG A 378 -5.04 31.70 -24.78
N ASN A 379 -4.11 32.33 -25.51
CA ASN A 379 -3.95 33.78 -25.59
C ASN A 379 -4.84 34.46 -26.66
N VAL A 380 -5.58 33.69 -27.45
CA VAL A 380 -6.45 34.24 -28.49
C VAL A 380 -7.76 34.75 -27.88
N PRO A 381 -8.27 35.95 -28.26
CA PRO A 381 -9.61 36.38 -27.90
C PRO A 381 -10.68 35.39 -28.38
N ASP A 382 -11.66 35.10 -27.53
CA ASP A 382 -12.74 34.14 -27.78
C ASP A 382 -14.09 34.75 -27.32
N VAL A 383 -15.18 34.00 -27.49
CA VAL A 383 -16.51 34.45 -27.10
C VAL A 383 -16.72 34.33 -25.59
N PRO A 384 -17.21 35.38 -24.89
CA PRO A 384 -17.59 35.32 -23.48
C PRO A 384 -18.58 34.20 -23.14
N LEU A 385 -19.35 33.78 -24.14
CA LEU A 385 -20.31 32.68 -24.04
C LEU A 385 -19.67 31.38 -23.58
N ARG A 386 -18.38 31.16 -23.88
CA ARG A 386 -17.65 29.96 -23.48
C ARG A 386 -17.54 29.82 -21.96
N ASP A 387 -17.17 30.90 -21.26
CA ASP A 387 -17.08 30.91 -19.79
C ASP A 387 -18.45 30.78 -19.13
N VAL A 388 -19.47 31.39 -19.73
CA VAL A 388 -20.87 31.25 -19.28
C VAL A 388 -21.29 29.79 -19.37
N VAL A 389 -21.06 29.14 -20.50
CA VAL A 389 -21.38 27.72 -20.70
C VAL A 389 -20.60 26.83 -19.72
N GLY A 390 -19.30 27.07 -19.53
CA GLY A 390 -18.47 26.31 -18.58
C GLY A 390 -19.00 26.38 -17.15
N MET A 391 -19.39 27.58 -16.70
CA MET A 391 -19.97 27.76 -15.37
C MET A 391 -21.33 27.07 -15.25
N LEU A 392 -22.22 27.24 -16.23
CA LEU A 392 -23.52 26.58 -16.24
C LEU A 392 -23.40 25.05 -16.22
N ARG A 393 -22.44 24.51 -16.97
CA ARG A 393 -22.12 23.08 -16.96
C ARG A 393 -21.65 22.60 -15.59
N SER A 394 -20.91 23.43 -14.87
CA SER A 394 -20.42 23.06 -13.54
C SER A 394 -21.51 22.92 -12.47
N PHE A 395 -22.69 23.55 -12.64
CA PHE A 395 -23.86 23.29 -11.78
C PHE A 395 -24.45 21.90 -12.03
N ASP A 396 -24.58 21.49 -13.29
CA ASP A 396 -24.99 20.13 -13.68
C ASP A 396 -24.00 19.08 -13.13
N TYR A 397 -22.70 19.41 -13.20
CA TYR A 397 -21.64 18.58 -12.64
C TYR A 397 -21.69 18.49 -11.10
N ALA A 398 -21.99 19.60 -10.41
CA ALA A 398 -22.15 19.64 -8.95
C ALA A 398 -23.39 18.87 -8.46
N ALA A 399 -24.49 18.95 -9.19
CA ALA A 399 -25.70 18.16 -8.93
C ALA A 399 -25.43 16.65 -9.08
N GLY A 400 -24.74 16.26 -10.16
CA GLY A 400 -24.33 14.86 -10.37
C GLY A 400 -23.36 14.36 -9.28
N ALA A 401 -22.43 15.20 -8.83
CA ALA A 401 -21.53 14.87 -7.72
C ALA A 401 -22.27 14.73 -6.39
N ALA A 402 -23.25 15.60 -6.09
CA ALA A 402 -24.06 15.52 -4.88
C ALA A 402 -24.86 14.21 -4.77
N GLN A 403 -25.42 13.75 -5.90
CA GLN A 403 -26.14 12.47 -5.98
C GLN A 403 -25.23 11.26 -5.79
N ARG A 404 -23.95 11.39 -6.18
CA ARG A 404 -22.95 10.33 -6.04
C ARG A 404 -22.33 10.27 -4.63
N GLU A 405 -21.99 11.43 -4.06
CA GLU A 405 -21.32 11.50 -2.74
C GLU A 405 -22.24 11.07 -1.57
N GLN A 406 -23.56 11.07 -1.78
CA GLN A 406 -24.52 10.58 -0.79
C GLN A 406 -25.73 9.96 -1.48
N GLU A 407 -25.90 8.65 -1.34
CA GLU A 407 -27.11 7.96 -1.77
C GLU A 407 -28.33 8.51 -1.02
N GLY A 408 -29.35 8.93 -1.77
CA GLY A 408 -30.57 9.57 -1.25
C GLY A 408 -30.53 11.10 -1.15
N ALA A 409 -29.48 11.77 -1.68
CA ALA A 409 -29.44 13.22 -1.79
C ALA A 409 -30.65 13.78 -2.57
N GLN A 410 -31.45 14.65 -1.94
CA GLN A 410 -32.63 15.26 -2.55
C GLN A 410 -32.27 16.50 -3.38
N VAL A 411 -31.53 16.29 -4.48
CA VAL A 411 -31.35 17.35 -5.49
C VAL A 411 -32.72 17.57 -6.15
N THR A 412 -33.35 18.71 -5.90
CA THR A 412 -34.64 19.04 -6.54
C THR A 412 -34.46 19.03 -8.06
N ALA A 413 -35.42 18.48 -8.81
CA ALA A 413 -35.32 18.37 -10.26
C ALA A 413 -34.91 19.71 -10.90
N THR A 414 -35.51 20.82 -10.46
CA THR A 414 -35.24 22.17 -10.97
C THR A 414 -33.93 22.80 -10.51
N TRP A 415 -33.16 22.20 -9.60
CA TRP A 415 -32.02 22.85 -8.95
C TRP A 415 -30.98 23.40 -9.95
N VAL A 416 -30.64 22.60 -10.96
CA VAL A 416 -29.66 22.98 -11.99
C VAL A 416 -30.18 24.16 -12.82
N ASP A 417 -31.45 24.11 -13.25
CA ASP A 417 -32.04 25.19 -14.04
C ASP A 417 -32.32 26.45 -13.21
N ASP A 418 -32.72 26.32 -11.95
CA ASP A 418 -32.91 27.44 -11.03
C ASP A 418 -31.56 28.16 -10.80
N CYS A 419 -30.47 27.41 -10.60
CA CYS A 419 -29.12 27.96 -10.51
C CYS A 419 -28.68 28.59 -11.84
N ALA A 420 -28.93 27.94 -12.97
CA ALA A 420 -28.59 28.44 -14.29
C ALA A 420 -29.30 29.76 -14.62
N GLU A 421 -30.62 29.83 -14.40
CA GLU A 421 -31.43 31.03 -14.62
C GLU A 421 -31.03 32.15 -13.64
N ALA A 422 -30.76 31.82 -12.39
CA ALA A 422 -30.27 32.80 -11.42
C ALA A 422 -28.89 33.37 -11.81
N PHE A 423 -27.97 32.52 -12.27
CA PHE A 423 -26.67 32.92 -12.80
C PHE A 423 -26.83 33.83 -14.03
N LEU A 424 -27.63 33.44 -15.02
CA LEU A 424 -27.89 34.25 -16.20
C LEU A 424 -28.54 35.59 -15.87
N ALA A 425 -29.47 35.63 -14.92
CA ALA A 425 -30.07 36.87 -14.43
C ALA A 425 -29.03 37.79 -13.75
N GLY A 426 -28.11 37.23 -12.97
CA GLY A 426 -26.99 37.96 -12.38
C GLY A 426 -26.04 38.52 -13.44
N TYR A 427 -25.72 37.71 -14.44
CA TYR A 427 -24.85 38.08 -15.56
C TYR A 427 -25.46 39.23 -16.39
N ALA A 428 -26.74 39.11 -16.75
CA ALA A 428 -27.49 40.13 -17.50
C ALA A 428 -27.65 41.45 -16.73
N GLY A 429 -27.60 41.41 -15.39
CA GLY A 429 -27.64 42.58 -14.53
C GLY A 429 -26.42 43.51 -14.67
N VAL A 430 -25.29 42.98 -15.16
CA VAL A 430 -24.04 43.74 -15.36
C VAL A 430 -23.73 43.96 -16.84
N THR A 431 -23.94 42.95 -17.67
CA THR A 431 -23.71 43.01 -19.13
C THR A 431 -25.06 42.90 -19.85
N PRO A 432 -25.63 44.02 -20.35
CA PRO A 432 -26.93 44.01 -20.99
C PRO A 432 -26.95 43.18 -22.28
N GLY A 433 -27.81 42.18 -22.33
CA GLY A 433 -27.98 41.28 -23.47
C GLY A 433 -28.48 39.92 -22.98
N ALA A 434 -29.52 39.38 -23.62
CA ALA A 434 -30.00 38.04 -23.28
C ALA A 434 -29.03 37.00 -23.86
N VAL A 435 -28.58 36.06 -23.03
CA VAL A 435 -27.87 34.86 -23.50
C VAL A 435 -28.91 33.91 -24.08
N ASP A 436 -28.83 33.69 -25.39
CA ASP A 436 -29.72 32.75 -26.09
C ASP A 436 -29.20 31.32 -25.97
N ARG A 437 -29.78 30.56 -25.02
CA ARG A 437 -29.49 29.13 -24.76
C ARG A 437 -29.83 28.23 -25.95
N GLU A 438 -30.66 28.70 -26.89
CA GLU A 438 -31.08 27.93 -28.07
C GLU A 438 -30.24 28.25 -29.31
N SER A 439 -29.34 29.24 -29.23
CA SER A 439 -28.47 29.58 -30.34
C SER A 439 -27.56 28.40 -30.69
N PRO A 440 -27.31 28.09 -31.98
CA PRO A 440 -26.46 26.98 -32.38
C PRO A 440 -25.06 27.03 -31.76
N LEU A 441 -24.53 28.25 -31.54
CA LEU A 441 -23.23 28.45 -30.90
C LEU A 441 -23.24 28.10 -29.41
N PHE A 442 -24.29 28.44 -28.67
CA PHE A 442 -24.41 28.05 -27.24
C PHE A 442 -24.43 26.54 -27.10
N VAL A 443 -25.32 25.88 -27.85
CA VAL A 443 -25.49 24.41 -27.81
C VAL A 443 -24.20 23.71 -28.22
N ALA A 444 -23.50 24.22 -29.24
CA ALA A 444 -22.23 23.66 -29.68
C ALA A 444 -21.10 23.83 -28.64
N LEU A 445 -20.99 24.99 -27.99
CA LEU A 445 -20.02 25.21 -26.90
C LEU A 445 -20.32 24.33 -25.68
N TRP A 446 -21.60 24.11 -25.38
CA TRP A 446 -22.01 23.22 -24.29
C TRP A 446 -21.62 21.78 -24.59
N LEU A 447 -21.88 21.32 -25.81
CA LEU A 447 -21.46 19.99 -26.25
C LEU A 447 -19.93 19.87 -26.28
N ASP A 448 -19.20 20.89 -26.74
CA ASP A 448 -17.73 20.94 -26.73
C ASP A 448 -17.18 20.69 -25.32
N LYS A 449 -17.71 21.40 -24.31
CA LYS A 449 -17.33 21.21 -22.90
C LYS A 449 -17.74 19.84 -22.36
N ALA A 450 -18.95 19.36 -22.68
CA ALA A 450 -19.42 18.07 -22.22
C ALA A 450 -18.58 16.91 -22.79
N LEU A 451 -18.24 16.94 -24.09
CA LEU A 451 -17.40 15.92 -24.72
C LEU A 451 -15.96 15.98 -24.20
N TYR A 452 -15.42 17.18 -23.94
CA TYR A 452 -14.13 17.33 -23.28
C TYR A 452 -14.12 16.61 -21.92
N GLU A 453 -15.16 16.80 -21.10
CA GLU A 453 -15.32 16.11 -19.82
C GLU A 453 -15.45 14.60 -20.00
N VAL A 454 -16.20 14.11 -21.00
CA VAL A 454 -16.25 12.67 -21.31
C VAL A 454 -14.85 12.11 -21.56
N VAL A 455 -14.07 12.75 -22.44
CA VAL A 455 -12.69 12.33 -22.75
C VAL A 455 -11.81 12.39 -21.50
N TYR A 456 -11.96 13.43 -20.67
CA TYR A 456 -11.19 13.58 -19.43
C TYR A 456 -11.54 12.49 -18.40
N GLU A 457 -12.83 12.22 -18.16
CA GLU A 457 -13.26 11.21 -17.19
C GLU A 457 -12.95 9.78 -17.65
N MET A 458 -13.09 9.47 -18.94
CA MET A 458 -12.67 8.17 -19.49
C MET A 458 -11.19 7.87 -19.20
N ARG A 459 -10.34 8.90 -19.17
CA ARG A 459 -8.89 8.75 -18.97
C ARG A 459 -8.49 8.78 -17.50
N ASN A 460 -9.23 9.49 -16.65
CA ASN A 460 -8.78 9.79 -15.29
C ASN A 460 -9.72 9.29 -14.18
N ARG A 461 -11.04 9.25 -14.40
CA ARG A 461 -12.04 8.81 -13.41
C ARG A 461 -13.26 8.15 -14.11
N PRO A 462 -13.12 6.91 -14.61
CA PRO A 462 -14.17 6.27 -15.42
C PRO A 462 -15.54 6.19 -14.75
N ASP A 463 -15.61 6.14 -13.42
CA ASP A 463 -16.88 6.09 -12.70
C ASP A 463 -17.65 7.42 -12.77
N TRP A 464 -16.98 8.56 -13.01
CA TRP A 464 -17.62 9.87 -13.14
C TRP A 464 -18.21 10.11 -14.53
N LEU A 465 -17.99 9.16 -15.45
CA LEU A 465 -18.33 9.26 -16.87
C LEU A 465 -19.82 9.47 -17.15
N ALA A 466 -20.70 8.96 -16.29
CA ALA A 466 -22.15 9.06 -16.48
C ALA A 466 -22.63 10.53 -16.53
N ILE A 467 -22.03 11.41 -15.72
CA ILE A 467 -22.42 12.82 -15.62
C ILE A 467 -22.25 13.54 -16.98
N PRO A 468 -21.05 13.54 -17.61
CA PRO A 468 -20.88 14.20 -18.90
C PRO A 468 -21.45 13.45 -20.10
N VAL A 469 -21.60 12.12 -20.02
CA VAL A 469 -22.27 11.33 -21.06
C VAL A 469 -23.76 11.69 -21.14
N ASN A 470 -24.47 11.74 -20.00
CA ASN A 470 -25.89 12.05 -19.98
C ASN A 470 -26.18 13.47 -20.48
N ALA A 471 -25.36 14.45 -20.10
CA ALA A 471 -25.48 15.81 -20.63
C ALA A 471 -25.29 15.86 -22.17
N SER A 472 -24.32 15.11 -22.70
CA SER A 472 -24.07 15.02 -24.15
C SER A 472 -25.26 14.38 -24.88
N ARG A 473 -25.86 13.33 -24.32
CA ARG A 473 -27.04 12.65 -24.89
C ARG A 473 -28.24 13.59 -24.98
N ARG A 474 -28.58 14.29 -23.89
CA ARG A 474 -29.71 15.24 -23.83
C ARG A 474 -29.65 16.30 -24.93
N LEU A 475 -28.46 16.84 -25.20
CA LEU A 475 -28.24 17.88 -26.22
C LEU A 475 -28.42 17.35 -27.64
N LEU A 476 -28.00 16.12 -27.89
CA LEU A 476 -27.98 15.53 -29.23
C LEU A 476 -29.30 14.86 -29.63
N SER A 477 -30.17 14.55 -28.67
CA SER A 477 -31.51 13.97 -28.91
C SER A 477 -32.53 14.90 -29.60
N GLY A 478 -32.21 16.18 -29.85
CA GLY A 478 -32.95 17.02 -30.80
C GLY A 478 -34.17 17.81 -30.30
N ASN A 479 -34.44 17.86 -28.99
CA ASN A 479 -35.51 18.70 -28.43
C ASN A 479 -34.95 20.04 -27.91
N GLY A 480 -34.95 21.07 -28.77
CA GLY A 480 -34.74 22.46 -28.35
C GLY A 480 -35.97 23.03 -27.64
N THR A 481 -35.73 24.02 -26.77
CA THR A 481 -36.68 24.82 -25.96
C THR A 481 -37.26 24.17 -24.70
N GLY A 482 -36.69 24.56 -23.55
CA GLY A 482 -37.43 25.03 -22.37
C GLY A 482 -38.47 24.11 -21.74
N ASP A 483 -38.04 23.00 -21.15
CA ASP A 483 -38.74 22.35 -20.03
C ASP A 483 -37.95 22.61 -18.74
N PRO A 484 -38.57 23.07 -17.63
CA PRO A 484 -37.87 23.31 -16.36
C PRO A 484 -37.30 21.98 -15.86
N ALA A 485 -35.99 21.82 -15.94
CA ALA A 485 -35.20 20.65 -15.57
C ALA A 485 -35.88 19.30 -15.82
N GLY A 486 -36.62 19.22 -16.93
CA GLY A 486 -37.30 18.03 -17.40
C GLY A 486 -36.39 17.16 -18.27
N ALA A 487 -35.07 17.35 -18.21
CA ALA A 487 -34.11 16.46 -18.87
C ALA A 487 -33.21 15.73 -17.87
N ALA A 488 -33.49 15.84 -16.57
CA ALA A 488 -33.30 14.75 -15.64
C ALA A 488 -34.51 13.78 -15.66
N SER A 489 -35.25 13.74 -16.79
CA SER A 489 -36.47 12.95 -16.97
C SER A 489 -36.44 11.92 -18.12
N GLU A 490 -35.25 11.46 -18.53
CA GLU A 490 -35.06 9.99 -18.66
C GLU A 490 -34.72 9.43 -17.25
N GLY A 491 -35.33 10.05 -16.23
CA GLY A 491 -35.00 10.01 -14.82
C GLY A 491 -36.16 10.32 -13.84
N ASN A 492 -37.36 10.77 -14.27
CA ASN A 492 -38.63 10.83 -13.52
C ASN A 492 -39.76 11.77 -14.04
N GLU A 493 -40.86 11.21 -14.54
CA GLU A 493 -42.26 11.61 -14.34
C GLU A 493 -42.78 13.00 -14.77
N MET A 494 -43.59 13.00 -15.84
CA MET A 494 -44.79 13.83 -15.91
C MET A 494 -45.89 13.12 -15.12
N THR A 495 -46.24 13.56 -13.91
CA THR A 495 -47.66 13.55 -13.53
C THR A 495 -48.08 14.84 -12.83
N GLY A 496 -48.86 15.62 -13.58
CA GLY A 496 -49.56 16.81 -13.12
C GLY A 496 -50.87 17.01 -13.84
N SER A 497 -51.69 15.95 -13.93
CA SER A 497 -53.09 15.95 -14.37
C SER A 497 -53.36 16.09 -15.89
N ALA A 498 -53.19 14.98 -16.60
CA ALA A 498 -54.30 14.37 -17.32
C ALA A 498 -54.14 12.85 -17.25
N ARG A 499 -55.09 12.17 -16.60
CA ARG A 499 -55.16 10.70 -16.52
C ARG A 499 -54.87 10.05 -17.87
N THR A 500 -53.72 9.40 -17.96
CA THR A 500 -53.54 8.18 -18.73
C THR A 500 -52.71 7.25 -17.88
N ASP A 501 -53.36 6.28 -17.22
CA ASP A 501 -52.73 5.14 -16.56
C ASP A 501 -51.73 4.52 -17.56
N ARG A 502 -50.43 4.75 -17.37
CA ARG A 502 -49.41 3.86 -17.94
C ARG A 502 -49.20 2.77 -16.90
N PRO A 503 -49.33 1.50 -17.28
CA PRO A 503 -49.19 0.41 -16.31
C PRO A 503 -47.80 0.45 -15.68
N GLY A 504 -47.68 0.03 -14.41
CA GLY A 504 -46.40 -0.25 -13.77
C GLY A 504 -45.66 -1.34 -14.53
N VAL A 505 -44.94 -0.95 -15.59
CA VAL A 505 -44.15 -1.83 -16.44
C VAL A 505 -42.71 -1.83 -15.93
N PRO A 506 -42.07 -3.00 -15.80
CA PRO A 506 -40.67 -3.08 -15.39
C PRO A 506 -39.71 -2.25 -16.27
N LEU A 507 -38.66 -1.67 -15.65
CA LEU A 507 -37.55 -1.01 -16.35
C LEU A 507 -36.95 -1.93 -17.43
N HIS A 508 -36.86 -1.50 -18.69
CA HIS A 508 -36.44 -2.38 -19.78
C HIS A 508 -34.99 -2.84 -19.67
N VAL A 509 -34.75 -4.14 -19.88
CA VAL A 509 -33.42 -4.76 -20.03
C VAL A 509 -33.46 -5.71 -21.23
N ASP A 510 -32.42 -5.72 -22.07
CA ASP A 510 -32.37 -6.60 -23.23
C ASP A 510 -32.18 -8.08 -22.83
N ASP A 511 -32.76 -8.99 -23.61
CA ASP A 511 -32.73 -10.45 -23.35
C ASP A 511 -31.32 -11.03 -23.26
N GLY A 512 -30.36 -10.47 -24.01
CA GLY A 512 -28.97 -10.92 -23.98
C GLY A 512 -28.30 -10.59 -22.64
N THR A 513 -28.57 -9.41 -22.09
CA THR A 513 -28.11 -8.99 -20.76
C THR A 513 -28.80 -9.79 -19.66
N LEU A 514 -30.12 -10.00 -19.74
CA LEU A 514 -30.86 -10.89 -18.84
C LEU A 514 -30.28 -12.32 -18.84
N GLY A 515 -29.97 -12.85 -20.03
CA GLY A 515 -29.33 -14.16 -20.17
C GLY A 515 -27.94 -14.23 -19.53
N ARG A 516 -27.10 -13.20 -19.68
CA ARG A 516 -25.78 -13.15 -19.02
C ARG A 516 -25.92 -13.06 -17.50
N ILE A 517 -26.83 -12.24 -16.99
CA ILE A 517 -27.08 -12.10 -15.54
C ILE A 517 -27.64 -13.38 -14.94
N ALA A 518 -28.65 -13.99 -15.57
CA ALA A 518 -29.23 -15.23 -15.11
C ALA A 518 -28.20 -16.35 -15.05
N ASN A 519 -27.26 -16.36 -16.00
CA ASN A 519 -26.13 -17.25 -15.98
C ASN A 519 -24.99 -16.78 -15.09
N GLY A 520 -25.04 -15.67 -14.35
CA GLY A 520 -23.93 -15.19 -13.51
C GLY A 520 -22.65 -14.85 -14.29
N GLU A 521 -22.81 -14.37 -15.53
CA GLU A 521 -21.75 -14.04 -16.50
C GLU A 521 -21.59 -12.52 -16.69
N HIS A 522 -22.24 -11.70 -15.86
CA HIS A 522 -22.23 -10.24 -15.96
C HIS A 522 -21.35 -9.64 -14.87
N HIS A 523 -20.56 -8.61 -15.21
CA HIS A 523 -19.65 -7.95 -14.27
C HIS A 523 -20.36 -7.05 -13.25
N ALA A 524 -21.59 -6.61 -13.55
CA ALA A 524 -22.39 -5.72 -12.70
C ALA A 524 -23.81 -6.29 -12.53
N PRO A 525 -24.03 -7.38 -11.77
CA PRO A 525 -25.36 -7.95 -11.58
C PRO A 525 -26.31 -7.01 -10.82
N HIS A 526 -25.77 -6.20 -9.90
CA HIS A 526 -26.51 -5.19 -9.14
C HIS A 526 -27.07 -4.05 -10.01
N SER A 527 -26.64 -3.90 -11.27
CA SER A 527 -27.22 -2.90 -12.18
C SER A 527 -28.56 -3.33 -12.77
N VAL A 528 -29.01 -4.55 -12.48
CA VAL A 528 -30.26 -5.12 -13.01
C VAL A 528 -31.03 -5.88 -11.94
N LEU A 529 -30.35 -6.72 -11.14
CA LEU A 529 -30.94 -7.41 -9.99
C LEU A 529 -31.06 -6.46 -8.80
N GLY A 530 -31.93 -6.79 -7.86
CA GLY A 530 -32.28 -5.95 -6.73
C GLY A 530 -33.39 -4.95 -7.09
N ALA A 531 -33.49 -3.90 -6.29
CA ALA A 531 -34.49 -2.86 -6.43
C ALA A 531 -33.94 -1.64 -7.17
N HIS A 532 -34.63 -1.23 -8.23
CA HIS A 532 -34.28 -0.11 -9.08
C HIS A 532 -35.45 0.87 -9.11
N LEU A 533 -35.25 2.06 -8.56
CA LEU A 533 -36.23 3.13 -8.60
C LEU A 533 -36.26 3.70 -10.03
N ASP A 534 -37.43 3.65 -10.65
CA ASP A 534 -37.64 4.17 -11.99
C ASP A 534 -37.99 5.65 -11.97
N ASP A 535 -38.09 6.15 -13.20
CA ASP A 535 -38.55 7.46 -13.58
C ASP A 535 -40.06 7.71 -13.37
N TYR A 536 -40.76 6.90 -12.61
CA TYR A 536 -42.14 7.22 -12.23
C TYR A 536 -42.39 6.98 -10.74
N GLY A 537 -41.30 6.98 -9.97
CA GLY A 537 -41.29 6.69 -8.54
C GLY A 537 -41.69 5.26 -8.22
N HIS A 538 -41.85 4.38 -9.21
CA HIS A 538 -42.06 2.95 -9.01
C HIS A 538 -40.73 2.25 -8.80
N VAL A 539 -40.76 1.14 -8.07
CA VAL A 539 -39.57 0.33 -7.81
C VAL A 539 -39.70 -0.96 -8.62
N THR A 540 -38.85 -1.12 -9.63
CA THR A 540 -38.68 -2.41 -10.31
C THR A 540 -37.77 -3.29 -9.46
N ILE A 541 -38.29 -4.40 -8.96
CA ILE A 541 -37.51 -5.40 -8.22
C ILE A 541 -37.28 -6.60 -9.11
N ARG A 542 -36.01 -6.97 -9.32
CA ARG A 542 -35.62 -8.18 -10.06
C ARG A 542 -34.82 -9.12 -9.20
N THR A 543 -35.10 -10.41 -9.34
CA THR A 543 -34.31 -11.46 -8.70
C THR A 543 -34.14 -12.63 -9.63
N VAL A 544 -33.04 -13.38 -9.48
CA VAL A 544 -32.81 -14.62 -10.21
C VAL A 544 -33.16 -15.80 -9.31
N LYS A 545 -34.13 -16.61 -9.74
CA LYS A 545 -34.56 -17.84 -9.07
C LYS A 545 -34.81 -18.93 -10.10
N HIS A 546 -33.76 -19.69 -10.38
CA HIS A 546 -33.79 -20.75 -11.39
C HIS A 546 -34.73 -21.86 -10.96
N LEU A 547 -35.63 -22.30 -11.85
CA LEU A 547 -36.58 -23.39 -11.59
C LEU A 547 -37.63 -23.13 -10.49
N ALA A 548 -37.76 -21.89 -9.99
CA ALA A 548 -38.86 -21.54 -9.09
C ALA A 548 -40.22 -21.68 -9.81
N GLU A 549 -41.26 -22.07 -9.07
CA GLU A 549 -42.65 -22.12 -9.56
C GLU A 549 -43.33 -20.77 -9.42
N SER A 550 -43.04 -20.05 -8.34
CA SER A 550 -43.53 -18.69 -8.09
C SER A 550 -42.58 -17.92 -7.19
N VAL A 551 -42.49 -16.62 -7.41
CA VAL A 551 -41.76 -15.67 -6.56
C VAL A 551 -42.66 -14.49 -6.25
N SER A 552 -42.67 -14.04 -5.00
CA SER A 552 -43.37 -12.83 -4.56
C SER A 552 -42.45 -11.90 -3.80
N VAL A 553 -42.65 -10.59 -3.91
CA VAL A 553 -42.05 -9.58 -3.05
C VAL A 553 -42.94 -9.37 -1.82
N ILE A 554 -42.37 -9.45 -0.61
CA ILE A 554 -43.03 -9.13 0.66
C ILE A 554 -42.52 -7.77 1.13
N THR A 555 -43.42 -6.81 1.33
CA THR A 555 -43.15 -5.53 1.97
C THR A 555 -43.97 -5.38 3.26
N ALA A 556 -43.81 -4.28 3.98
CA ALA A 556 -44.66 -3.96 5.13
C ALA A 556 -46.15 -3.83 4.77
N ASP A 557 -46.45 -3.50 3.50
CA ASP A 557 -47.80 -3.23 3.01
C ASP A 557 -48.50 -4.45 2.39
N GLY A 558 -47.75 -5.55 2.12
CA GLY A 558 -48.32 -6.79 1.62
C GLY A 558 -47.37 -7.63 0.77
N GLU A 559 -47.93 -8.64 0.12
CA GLU A 559 -47.22 -9.55 -0.80
C GLU A 559 -47.65 -9.29 -2.25
N ILE A 560 -46.68 -9.15 -3.15
CA ILE A 560 -46.85 -8.85 -4.58
C ILE A 560 -46.23 -9.98 -5.38
N LEU A 561 -47.03 -10.67 -6.20
CA LEU A 561 -46.53 -11.74 -7.07
C LEU A 561 -45.64 -11.16 -8.19
N MET A 562 -44.48 -11.79 -8.42
CA MET A 562 -43.56 -11.45 -9.51
C MET A 562 -43.91 -12.22 -10.77
N GLU A 563 -43.68 -11.60 -11.93
CA GLU A 563 -43.79 -12.24 -13.24
C GLU A 563 -42.43 -12.84 -13.65
N HIS A 564 -42.44 -14.01 -14.29
CA HIS A 564 -41.24 -14.57 -14.90
C HIS A 564 -40.94 -13.78 -16.18
N GLU A 565 -39.78 -13.09 -16.20
CA GLU A 565 -39.40 -12.23 -17.31
C GLU A 565 -38.66 -13.03 -18.39
N ALA A 566 -37.50 -13.63 -18.04
CA ALA A 566 -36.72 -14.50 -18.92
C ALA A 566 -35.65 -15.27 -18.13
N HIS A 567 -35.20 -16.43 -18.62
CA HIS A 567 -34.02 -17.18 -18.13
C HIS A 567 -33.96 -17.49 -16.61
N GLY A 568 -35.07 -17.40 -15.89
CA GLY A 568 -35.12 -17.57 -14.42
C GLY A 568 -35.08 -16.26 -13.64
N ILE A 569 -35.08 -15.11 -14.31
CA ILE A 569 -35.27 -13.79 -13.72
C ILE A 569 -36.78 -13.54 -13.54
N TRP A 570 -37.12 -13.07 -12.34
CA TRP A 570 -38.46 -12.68 -11.93
C TRP A 570 -38.49 -11.19 -11.66
N VAL A 571 -39.59 -10.54 -12.01
CA VAL A 571 -39.73 -9.09 -11.90
C VAL A 571 -41.08 -8.69 -11.32
N ALA A 572 -41.08 -7.69 -10.45
CA ALA A 572 -42.29 -7.01 -9.99
C ALA A 572 -42.06 -5.50 -9.97
N VAL A 573 -43.13 -4.75 -10.16
CA VAL A 573 -43.15 -3.30 -9.97
C VAL A 573 -43.94 -3.00 -8.70
N VAL A 574 -43.29 -2.32 -7.76
CA VAL A 574 -43.86 -1.98 -6.46
C VAL A 574 -44.04 -0.46 -6.37
N GLU A 575 -45.20 -0.02 -5.89
CA GLU A 575 -45.39 1.37 -5.49
C GLU A 575 -44.75 1.58 -4.11
N PRO A 576 -43.72 2.42 -3.96
CA PRO A 576 -43.08 2.60 -2.68
C PRO A 576 -43.98 3.38 -1.70
N PRO A 577 -44.04 2.99 -0.41
CA PRO A 577 -44.82 3.70 0.60
C PRO A 577 -44.33 5.13 0.85
N GLN A 578 -43.05 5.40 0.58
CA GLN A 578 -42.48 6.74 0.56
C GLN A 578 -41.94 7.02 -0.85
N GLN A 579 -42.47 8.05 -1.49
CA GLN A 579 -42.07 8.44 -2.84
C GLN A 579 -40.55 8.67 -2.93
N GLY A 580 -39.93 8.13 -3.97
CA GLY A 580 -38.49 8.24 -4.22
C GLY A 580 -37.59 7.37 -3.33
N HIS A 581 -38.14 6.44 -2.56
CA HIS A 581 -37.37 5.53 -1.70
C HIS A 581 -37.68 4.08 -2.04
N VAL A 582 -36.63 3.25 -2.05
CA VAL A 582 -36.80 1.79 -2.16
C VAL A 582 -37.31 1.26 -0.81
N PRO A 583 -38.47 0.58 -0.75
CA PRO A 583 -38.94 -0.02 0.48
C PRO A 583 -38.05 -1.18 0.92
N ASP A 584 -38.05 -1.45 2.21
CA ASP A 584 -37.54 -2.72 2.72
C ASP A 584 -38.42 -3.87 2.23
N TYR A 585 -37.82 -4.95 1.74
CA TYR A 585 -38.55 -6.10 1.20
C TYR A 585 -37.89 -7.45 1.51
N ARG A 586 -38.65 -8.53 1.34
CA ARG A 586 -38.18 -9.91 1.29
C ARG A 586 -38.75 -10.60 0.06
N LEU A 587 -38.23 -11.76 -0.28
CA LEU A 587 -38.73 -12.60 -1.36
C LEU A 587 -39.36 -13.87 -0.77
N SER A 588 -40.57 -14.21 -1.20
CA SER A 588 -41.20 -15.51 -0.96
C SER A 588 -41.00 -16.37 -2.20
N VAL A 589 -40.19 -17.43 -2.10
CA VAL A 589 -39.84 -18.29 -3.23
C VAL A 589 -40.44 -19.69 -3.02
N THR A 590 -41.13 -20.22 -4.03
CA THR A 590 -41.67 -21.59 -4.00
C THR A 590 -41.02 -22.42 -5.11
N TYR A 591 -40.51 -23.60 -4.74
CA TYR A 591 -39.93 -24.58 -5.66
C TYR A 591 -40.81 -25.83 -5.76
N PRO A 592 -40.70 -26.62 -6.84
CA PRO A 592 -41.54 -27.81 -7.03
C PRO A 592 -41.48 -28.80 -5.86
N GLY A 593 -42.63 -29.00 -5.21
CA GLY A 593 -42.76 -29.94 -4.09
C GLY A 593 -42.20 -29.44 -2.75
N ALA A 594 -41.85 -28.15 -2.63
CA ALA A 594 -41.39 -27.51 -1.40
C ALA A 594 -42.41 -26.44 -0.93
N GLU A 595 -42.45 -26.20 0.38
CA GLU A 595 -43.21 -25.07 0.95
C GLU A 595 -42.52 -23.73 0.60
N PRO A 596 -43.25 -22.60 0.53
CA PRO A 596 -42.67 -21.29 0.29
C PRO A 596 -41.62 -20.92 1.35
N VAL A 597 -40.48 -20.39 0.92
CA VAL A 597 -39.39 -19.93 1.79
C VAL A 597 -39.22 -18.42 1.63
N THR A 598 -39.24 -17.70 2.76
CA THR A 598 -38.91 -16.28 2.82
C THR A 598 -37.40 -16.09 2.92
N VAL A 599 -36.82 -15.33 2.00
CA VAL A 599 -35.39 -15.00 1.94
C VAL A 599 -35.20 -13.50 1.73
N ASP A 600 -34.05 -12.97 2.10
CA ASP A 600 -33.65 -11.62 1.68
C ASP A 600 -32.94 -11.68 0.32
N ASP A 601 -32.89 -10.54 -0.37
CA ASP A 601 -32.30 -10.42 -1.70
C ASP A 601 -30.83 -9.95 -1.59
N PRO A 602 -29.83 -10.72 -2.06
CA PRO A 602 -28.44 -10.27 -2.06
C PRO A 602 -28.21 -8.95 -2.79
N TYR A 603 -29.01 -8.66 -3.84
CA TYR A 603 -28.71 -7.58 -4.78
C TYR A 603 -29.29 -6.21 -4.41
N ARG A 604 -29.96 -6.10 -3.26
CA ARG A 604 -30.44 -4.82 -2.73
C ARG A 604 -29.40 -4.06 -1.88
N TYR A 605 -28.26 -4.70 -1.60
CA TYR A 605 -27.24 -4.15 -0.70
C TYR A 605 -26.20 -3.33 -1.45
N LEU A 606 -25.78 -2.25 -0.80
CA LEU A 606 -24.70 -1.38 -1.26
C LEU A 606 -23.34 -2.07 -1.16
N PRO A 607 -22.30 -1.57 -1.87
CA PRO A 607 -20.92 -2.05 -1.71
C PRO A 607 -20.50 -2.11 -0.24
N THR A 608 -19.93 -3.24 0.18
CA THR A 608 -19.43 -3.40 1.56
C THR A 608 -18.02 -2.85 1.75
N LEU A 609 -17.34 -2.44 0.67
CA LEU A 609 -16.02 -1.79 0.70
C LEU A 609 -16.15 -0.31 0.32
N GLY A 610 -15.43 0.56 1.04
CA GLY A 610 -15.41 2.01 0.78
C GLY A 610 -14.36 2.42 -0.26
N GLU A 611 -14.48 3.66 -0.77
CA GLU A 611 -13.54 4.21 -1.76
C GLU A 611 -12.09 4.31 -1.23
N VAL A 612 -11.91 4.54 0.08
CA VAL A 612 -10.59 4.60 0.72
C VAL A 612 -9.90 3.24 0.72
N ASP A 613 -10.64 2.17 1.01
CA ASP A 613 -10.11 0.81 1.03
C ASP A 613 -9.65 0.42 -0.38
N LEU A 614 -10.50 0.66 -1.38
CA LEU A 614 -10.17 0.40 -2.79
C LEU A 614 -8.95 1.20 -3.25
N HIS A 615 -8.81 2.45 -2.80
CA HIS A 615 -7.64 3.27 -3.12
C HIS A 615 -6.35 2.71 -2.49
N LEU A 616 -6.37 2.34 -1.21
CA LEU A 616 -5.22 1.75 -0.51
C LEU A 616 -4.84 0.38 -1.05
N ILE A 617 -5.82 -0.42 -1.49
CA ILE A 617 -5.59 -1.68 -2.22
C ILE A 617 -4.84 -1.40 -3.52
N GLY A 618 -5.31 -0.42 -4.31
CA GLY A 618 -4.66 -0.02 -5.57
C GLY A 618 -3.25 0.57 -5.40
N GLU A 619 -2.97 1.22 -4.26
CA GLU A 619 -1.62 1.67 -3.90
C GLU A 619 -0.74 0.58 -3.27
N GLY A 620 -1.33 -0.56 -2.87
CA GLY A 620 -0.66 -1.67 -2.21
C GLY A 620 -0.15 -1.33 -0.81
N ARG A 621 -0.91 -0.51 -0.09
CA ARG A 621 -0.53 0.03 1.24
C ARG A 621 -1.61 -0.15 2.29
N HIS A 622 -2.53 -1.09 2.07
CA HIS A 622 -3.61 -1.38 2.99
C HIS A 622 -3.10 -2.31 4.12
N GLU A 623 -2.58 -1.71 5.20
CA GLU A 623 -1.96 -2.45 6.32
C GLU A 623 -2.90 -3.47 6.99
N LYS A 624 -4.24 -3.29 6.90
CA LYS A 624 -5.28 -4.19 7.44
C LYS A 624 -6.16 -4.83 6.35
N LEU A 625 -5.54 -5.33 5.28
CA LEU A 625 -6.25 -5.85 4.09
C LEU A 625 -7.30 -6.94 4.41
N TRP A 626 -7.04 -7.74 5.44
CA TRP A 626 -7.94 -8.81 5.88
C TRP A 626 -9.25 -8.31 6.52
N GLU A 627 -9.36 -7.03 6.85
CA GLU A 627 -10.63 -6.47 7.36
C GLU A 627 -11.62 -6.16 6.22
N VAL A 628 -11.14 -6.13 4.96
CA VAL A 628 -11.94 -5.68 3.80
C VAL A 628 -12.06 -6.73 2.69
N LEU A 629 -11.04 -7.56 2.47
CA LEU A 629 -11.10 -8.70 1.54
C LEU A 629 -11.30 -10.02 2.29
N GLY A 630 -11.88 -11.00 1.61
CA GLY A 630 -12.23 -12.31 2.18
C GLY A 630 -13.73 -12.42 2.47
N ALA A 631 -14.09 -13.22 3.48
CA ALA A 631 -15.47 -13.43 3.91
C ALA A 631 -15.69 -12.92 5.34
N HIS A 632 -16.59 -11.95 5.51
CA HIS A 632 -16.90 -11.34 6.82
C HIS A 632 -18.39 -11.44 7.14
N VAL A 633 -18.70 -11.86 8.36
CA VAL A 633 -20.07 -11.81 8.87
C VAL A 633 -20.49 -10.34 9.05
N GLN A 634 -21.66 -9.98 8.53
CA GLN A 634 -22.24 -8.64 8.64
C GLN A 634 -23.65 -8.73 9.25
N HIS A 635 -24.00 -7.70 10.02
CA HIS A 635 -25.29 -7.59 10.71
C HIS A 635 -25.99 -6.29 10.32
N TYR A 636 -27.12 -6.39 9.63
CA TYR A 636 -27.94 -5.24 9.22
C TYR A 636 -29.26 -5.18 9.97
N LYS A 637 -29.64 -3.98 10.42
CA LYS A 637 -30.96 -3.73 10.99
C LYS A 637 -31.97 -3.53 9.86
N SER A 638 -33.14 -4.20 9.96
CA SER A 638 -34.20 -4.09 8.96
C SER A 638 -35.58 -4.06 9.64
N SER A 639 -36.51 -3.35 9.00
CA SER A 639 -37.90 -3.21 9.46
C SER A 639 -38.70 -4.52 9.37
N LEU A 640 -38.25 -5.45 8.53
CA LEU A 640 -38.81 -6.79 8.36
C LEU A 640 -38.04 -7.86 9.17
N GLY A 641 -37.23 -7.43 10.14
CA GLY A 641 -36.38 -8.29 10.97
C GLY A 641 -34.91 -8.14 10.61
N ASP A 642 -34.03 -8.21 11.61
CA ASP A 642 -32.58 -8.11 11.42
C ASP A 642 -32.06 -9.15 10.42
N VAL A 643 -31.03 -8.77 9.67
CA VAL A 643 -30.43 -9.61 8.61
C VAL A 643 -28.98 -9.86 8.92
N ASP A 644 -28.67 -11.13 9.12
CA ASP A 644 -27.31 -11.63 9.22
C ASP A 644 -26.92 -12.27 7.90
N GLY A 645 -25.66 -12.11 7.50
CA GLY A 645 -25.12 -12.71 6.29
C GLY A 645 -23.62 -12.54 6.20
N VAL A 646 -23.07 -12.80 5.01
CA VAL A 646 -21.62 -12.71 4.78
C VAL A 646 -21.33 -11.83 3.58
N SER A 647 -20.44 -10.85 3.75
CA SER A 647 -19.82 -10.13 2.64
C SER A 647 -18.64 -10.93 2.12
N PHE A 648 -18.59 -11.14 0.81
CA PHE A 648 -17.47 -11.79 0.12
C PHE A 648 -16.81 -10.78 -0.79
N ALA A 649 -15.50 -10.62 -0.68
CA ALA A 649 -14.72 -9.75 -1.55
C ALA A 649 -13.39 -10.40 -1.98
N VAL A 650 -13.08 -10.35 -3.28
CA VAL A 650 -11.90 -11.00 -3.86
C VAL A 650 -11.26 -10.17 -4.96
N TRP A 651 -9.94 -10.11 -4.98
CA TRP A 651 -9.17 -9.45 -6.04
C TRP A 651 -8.94 -10.40 -7.21
N ALA A 652 -9.52 -10.07 -8.37
CA ALA A 652 -9.44 -10.85 -9.61
C ALA A 652 -9.58 -9.93 -10.83
N PRO A 653 -8.58 -9.06 -11.11
CA PRO A 653 -8.69 -7.98 -12.08
C PRO A 653 -8.92 -8.45 -13.53
N ASN A 654 -8.49 -9.68 -13.87
CA ASN A 654 -8.64 -10.21 -15.22
C ASN A 654 -9.94 -11.00 -15.43
N ALA A 655 -10.69 -11.29 -14.36
CA ALA A 655 -11.92 -12.06 -14.47
C ALA A 655 -13.00 -11.29 -15.25
N GLN A 656 -13.79 -12.01 -16.05
CA GLN A 656 -14.94 -11.43 -16.76
C GLN A 656 -16.21 -11.41 -15.89
N ALA A 657 -16.30 -12.35 -14.95
CA ALA A 657 -17.36 -12.50 -13.98
C ALA A 657 -16.85 -13.36 -12.82
N VAL A 658 -17.36 -13.10 -11.62
CA VAL A 658 -17.04 -13.87 -10.41
C VAL A 658 -18.33 -14.27 -9.71
N ARG A 659 -18.37 -15.48 -9.14
CA ARG A 659 -19.48 -16.00 -8.35
C ARG A 659 -18.95 -16.57 -7.05
N VAL A 660 -19.77 -16.54 -5.99
CA VAL A 660 -19.51 -17.32 -4.78
C VAL A 660 -20.42 -18.54 -4.77
N LYS A 661 -19.84 -19.69 -4.48
CA LYS A 661 -20.58 -20.95 -4.34
C LYS A 661 -20.18 -21.68 -3.07
N GLY A 662 -21.12 -22.37 -2.46
CA GLY A 662 -20.91 -23.05 -1.19
C GLY A 662 -22.13 -23.84 -0.75
N ASP A 663 -22.12 -24.28 0.51
CA ASP A 663 -23.20 -25.09 1.07
C ASP A 663 -24.57 -24.39 0.98
N PHE A 664 -24.58 -23.06 1.13
CA PHE A 664 -25.78 -22.22 1.14
C PHE A 664 -26.48 -22.09 -0.22
N ASN A 665 -25.82 -22.45 -1.32
CA ASN A 665 -26.40 -22.44 -2.67
C ASN A 665 -26.17 -23.76 -3.42
N ALA A 666 -25.99 -24.86 -2.68
CA ALA A 666 -25.77 -26.20 -3.21
C ALA A 666 -24.62 -26.27 -4.23
N TRP A 667 -23.58 -25.44 -4.04
CA TRP A 667 -22.42 -25.32 -4.93
C TRP A 667 -22.75 -24.82 -6.35
N ASP A 668 -23.85 -24.06 -6.50
CA ASP A 668 -24.21 -23.36 -7.73
C ASP A 668 -24.21 -21.84 -7.51
N GLY A 669 -23.17 -21.17 -8.02
CA GLY A 669 -22.96 -19.73 -7.82
C GLY A 669 -23.80 -18.83 -8.73
N ARG A 670 -24.64 -19.36 -9.63
CA ARG A 670 -25.38 -18.54 -10.62
C ARG A 670 -26.32 -17.52 -9.99
N GLU A 671 -26.84 -17.79 -8.79
CA GLU A 671 -27.68 -16.83 -8.05
C GLU A 671 -26.87 -15.86 -7.18
N ASN A 672 -25.57 -16.08 -7.01
CA ASN A 672 -24.68 -15.28 -6.16
C ASN A 672 -23.45 -14.80 -6.95
N SER A 673 -23.70 -14.09 -8.05
CA SER A 673 -22.66 -13.41 -8.85
C SER A 673 -22.23 -12.08 -8.21
N LEU A 674 -20.92 -11.84 -8.15
CA LEU A 674 -20.33 -10.64 -7.56
C LEU A 674 -20.36 -9.47 -8.55
N ARG A 675 -20.40 -8.24 -8.04
CA ARG A 675 -20.14 -7.02 -8.85
C ARG A 675 -18.66 -6.69 -8.84
N SER A 676 -18.15 -6.20 -9.97
CA SER A 676 -16.85 -5.55 -10.07
C SER A 676 -16.94 -4.12 -9.52
N LEU A 677 -15.99 -3.74 -8.65
CA LEU A 677 -15.86 -2.40 -8.07
C LEU A 677 -14.90 -1.54 -8.90
N GLY A 678 -15.24 -1.36 -10.18
CA GLY A 678 -14.52 -0.48 -11.11
C GLY A 678 -13.11 -0.96 -11.45
N SER A 679 -12.16 -0.01 -11.54
CA SER A 679 -10.77 -0.30 -11.93
C SER A 679 -9.91 -0.92 -10.82
N SER A 680 -10.47 -1.13 -9.62
CA SER A 680 -9.75 -1.75 -8.50
C SER A 680 -9.41 -3.24 -8.73
N GLY A 681 -10.16 -3.90 -9.62
CA GLY A 681 -10.08 -5.35 -9.82
C GLY A 681 -10.69 -6.17 -8.67
N VAL A 682 -11.33 -5.52 -7.69
CA VAL A 682 -12.03 -6.17 -6.58
C VAL A 682 -13.47 -6.50 -6.99
N TRP A 683 -13.89 -7.71 -6.65
CA TRP A 683 -15.25 -8.20 -6.83
C TRP A 683 -15.91 -8.38 -5.47
N GLU A 684 -17.18 -8.01 -5.33
CA GLU A 684 -17.88 -8.10 -4.04
C GLU A 684 -19.36 -8.47 -4.15
N ILE A 685 -19.88 -9.15 -3.12
CA ILE A 685 -21.32 -9.34 -2.85
C ILE A 685 -21.56 -9.55 -1.35
N PHE A 686 -22.69 -9.05 -0.83
CA PHE A 686 -23.26 -9.49 0.43
C PHE A 686 -24.32 -10.56 0.22
N VAL A 687 -24.20 -11.72 0.87
CA VAL A 687 -25.16 -12.82 0.79
C VAL A 687 -25.88 -13.00 2.14
N PRO A 688 -27.17 -12.61 2.24
CA PRO A 688 -28.00 -12.81 3.42
C PRO A 688 -28.19 -14.30 3.76
N GLY A 689 -28.29 -14.61 5.06
CA GLY A 689 -28.60 -15.94 5.57
C GLY A 689 -27.42 -16.93 5.58
N VAL A 690 -26.26 -16.54 5.06
CA VAL A 690 -25.02 -17.32 5.21
C VAL A 690 -24.54 -17.19 6.65
N ALA A 691 -24.26 -18.32 7.29
CA ALA A 691 -23.79 -18.37 8.67
C ALA A 691 -22.28 -18.64 8.74
N ALA A 692 -21.67 -18.22 9.85
CA ALA A 692 -20.33 -18.67 10.22
C ALA A 692 -20.26 -20.21 10.19
N GLY A 693 -19.17 -20.74 9.63
CA GLY A 693 -18.95 -22.15 9.42
C GLY A 693 -19.42 -22.70 8.07
N ALA A 694 -20.08 -21.91 7.22
CA ALA A 694 -20.39 -22.32 5.85
C ALA A 694 -19.11 -22.50 5.01
N CYS A 695 -19.04 -23.57 4.22
CA CYS A 695 -17.96 -23.77 3.25
C CYS A 695 -18.27 -23.06 1.93
N TYR A 696 -17.26 -22.42 1.32
CA TYR A 696 -17.40 -21.70 0.06
C TYR A 696 -16.12 -21.72 -0.80
N LYS A 697 -16.29 -21.38 -2.07
CA LYS A 697 -15.26 -21.10 -3.07
C LYS A 697 -15.70 -19.97 -4.00
N PHE A 698 -14.75 -19.35 -4.65
CA PHE A 698 -15.00 -18.47 -5.80
C PHE A 698 -14.98 -19.27 -7.11
N GLU A 699 -15.92 -18.97 -7.99
CA GLU A 699 -15.92 -19.42 -9.37
C GLU A 699 -15.63 -18.19 -10.26
N LEU A 700 -14.56 -18.24 -11.04
CA LEU A 700 -14.09 -17.10 -11.84
C LEU A 700 -14.13 -17.43 -13.32
N ARG A 701 -14.71 -16.55 -14.13
CA ARG A 701 -14.68 -16.66 -15.59
C ARG A 701 -13.42 -15.99 -16.11
N THR A 702 -12.52 -16.78 -16.67
CA THR A 702 -11.26 -16.27 -17.22
C THR A 702 -11.49 -15.44 -18.48
N LYS A 703 -10.50 -14.66 -18.93
CA LYS A 703 -10.55 -13.95 -20.22
C LYS A 703 -10.77 -14.89 -21.42
N ALA A 704 -10.32 -16.14 -21.30
CA ALA A 704 -10.52 -17.18 -22.31
C ALA A 704 -11.96 -17.76 -22.29
N GLY A 705 -12.83 -17.31 -21.38
CA GLY A 705 -14.26 -17.62 -21.35
C GLY A 705 -14.64 -18.89 -20.60
N HIS A 706 -13.69 -19.63 -20.02
CA HIS A 706 -13.95 -20.82 -19.20
C HIS A 706 -13.95 -20.48 -17.70
N TRP A 707 -14.59 -21.34 -16.90
CA TRP A 707 -14.69 -21.16 -15.45
C TRP A 707 -13.59 -21.93 -14.71
N VAL A 708 -13.04 -21.32 -13.67
CA VAL A 708 -12.10 -21.93 -12.71
C VAL A 708 -12.65 -21.78 -11.29
N GLU A 709 -12.34 -22.75 -10.42
CA GLU A 709 -12.73 -22.71 -9.01
C GLU A 709 -11.52 -22.43 -8.14
N LYS A 710 -11.69 -21.53 -7.18
CA LYS A 710 -10.63 -21.07 -6.30
C LYS A 710 -11.07 -21.03 -4.84
N ALA A 711 -10.21 -21.51 -3.95
CA ALA A 711 -10.26 -21.13 -2.55
C ALA A 711 -10.00 -19.63 -2.42
N ASP A 712 -10.54 -19.03 -1.37
CA ASP A 712 -10.33 -17.62 -1.06
C ASP A 712 -8.87 -17.38 -0.65
N PRO A 713 -8.13 -16.48 -1.32
CA PRO A 713 -6.78 -16.09 -0.91
C PRO A 713 -6.73 -15.54 0.52
N LEU A 714 -7.81 -14.91 1.00
CA LEU A 714 -7.98 -14.38 2.35
C LEU A 714 -8.94 -15.24 3.18
N ALA A 715 -8.95 -16.56 2.97
CA ALA A 715 -9.68 -17.47 3.86
C ALA A 715 -9.17 -17.34 5.31
N PHE A 716 -10.07 -17.12 6.26
CA PHE A 716 -9.77 -17.13 7.71
C PHE A 716 -9.91 -18.52 8.35
N GLY A 717 -10.60 -19.42 7.65
CA GLY A 717 -10.72 -20.83 7.99
C GLY A 717 -10.89 -21.68 6.74
N THR A 718 -10.66 -22.98 6.89
CA THR A 718 -10.60 -23.94 5.78
C THR A 718 -11.24 -25.26 6.19
N GLU A 719 -11.61 -26.07 5.19
CA GLU A 719 -11.86 -27.49 5.42
C GLU A 719 -10.56 -28.25 5.71
N VAL A 720 -10.69 -29.37 6.45
CA VAL A 720 -9.55 -30.25 6.72
C VAL A 720 -9.06 -30.89 5.41
N PRO A 721 -7.77 -30.76 5.05
CA PRO A 721 -7.21 -31.40 3.87
C PRO A 721 -7.50 -32.92 3.83
N PRO A 722 -7.78 -33.50 2.64
CA PRO A 722 -7.53 -32.96 1.30
C PRO A 722 -8.69 -32.13 0.72
N LEU A 723 -9.69 -31.77 1.52
CA LEU A 723 -10.72 -30.83 1.10
C LEU A 723 -10.14 -29.42 0.96
N THR A 724 -10.81 -28.57 0.19
CA THR A 724 -10.21 -27.34 -0.37
C THR A 724 -11.13 -26.12 -0.32
N ALA A 725 -12.32 -26.22 0.28
CA ALA A 725 -13.14 -25.04 0.45
C ALA A 725 -12.61 -24.15 1.58
N SER A 726 -12.79 -22.85 1.39
CA SER A 726 -12.67 -21.86 2.46
C SER A 726 -13.90 -21.98 3.37
N LYS A 727 -13.76 -21.57 4.62
CA LYS A 727 -14.82 -21.61 5.62
C LYS A 727 -15.01 -20.22 6.21
N VAL A 728 -16.25 -19.76 6.26
CA VAL A 728 -16.58 -18.48 6.91
C VAL A 728 -16.26 -18.59 8.40
N VAL A 729 -15.49 -17.64 8.94
CA VAL A 729 -15.13 -17.58 10.36
C VAL A 729 -15.59 -16.25 10.92
N GLU A 730 -16.27 -16.32 12.07
CA GLU A 730 -16.55 -15.16 12.91
C GLU A 730 -15.70 -15.29 14.17
N PRO A 731 -14.62 -14.50 14.32
CA PRO A 731 -13.77 -14.58 15.48
C PRO A 731 -14.53 -14.12 16.73
N SER A 732 -14.46 -14.91 17.80
CA SER A 732 -15.15 -14.62 19.06
C SER A 732 -14.22 -14.65 20.28
N TYR A 733 -12.96 -15.04 20.07
CA TYR A 733 -11.99 -15.17 21.14
C TYR A 733 -11.54 -13.81 21.67
N ALA A 734 -11.55 -13.65 22.99
CA ALA A 734 -10.99 -12.51 23.69
C ALA A 734 -9.72 -12.95 24.43
N PHE A 735 -8.58 -12.44 24.00
CA PHE A 735 -7.28 -12.67 24.63
C PHE A 735 -7.23 -12.17 26.09
N LYS A 736 -6.32 -12.75 26.88
CA LYS A 736 -6.10 -12.40 28.30
C LYS A 736 -4.63 -12.12 28.60
N ASP A 737 -3.89 -11.70 27.58
CA ASP A 737 -2.44 -11.53 27.57
C ASP A 737 -2.00 -10.06 27.55
N ASP A 738 -2.89 -9.12 27.91
CA ASP A 738 -2.59 -7.68 27.93
C ASP A 738 -1.27 -7.34 28.66
N GLU A 739 -1.00 -8.02 29.78
CA GLU A 739 0.25 -7.85 30.54
C GLU A 739 1.48 -8.27 29.73
N TRP A 740 1.38 -9.36 28.97
CA TRP A 740 2.44 -9.83 28.08
C TRP A 740 2.66 -8.85 26.93
N MET A 741 1.60 -8.45 26.24
CA MET A 741 1.67 -7.56 25.08
C MET A 741 2.27 -6.19 25.45
N GLN A 742 1.92 -5.65 26.63
CA GLN A 742 2.52 -4.42 27.15
C GLN A 742 4.01 -4.59 27.51
N ALA A 743 4.37 -5.71 28.12
CA ALA A 743 5.77 -6.00 28.49
C ALA A 743 6.64 -6.21 27.25
N ARG A 744 6.13 -6.91 26.22
CA ARG A 744 6.79 -7.13 24.94
C ARG A 744 7.18 -5.80 24.29
N ALA A 745 6.24 -4.87 24.19
CA ALA A 745 6.47 -3.57 23.56
C ALA A 745 7.55 -2.71 24.24
N GLN A 746 7.89 -2.98 25.50
CA GLN A 746 8.91 -2.27 26.27
C GLN A 746 10.24 -3.00 26.34
N ARG A 747 10.30 -4.25 25.85
CA ARG A 747 11.48 -5.10 25.94
C ARG A 747 12.32 -4.96 24.68
N ASP A 748 13.65 -4.98 24.83
CA ASP A 748 14.56 -5.23 23.70
C ASP A 748 14.68 -6.74 23.51
N PRO A 749 14.07 -7.32 22.45
CA PRO A 749 14.11 -8.75 22.26
C PRO A 749 15.49 -9.25 21.78
N HIS A 750 16.30 -8.39 21.15
CA HIS A 750 17.59 -8.77 20.56
C HIS A 750 18.68 -8.99 21.62
N ASN A 751 18.59 -8.28 22.75
CA ASN A 751 19.54 -8.38 23.87
C ASN A 751 18.92 -8.98 25.14
N SER A 752 17.68 -9.49 25.07
CA SER A 752 17.06 -10.29 26.13
C SER A 752 17.43 -11.76 26.01
N ALA A 753 17.16 -12.53 27.07
CA ALA A 753 17.24 -13.99 27.02
C ALA A 753 16.24 -14.53 25.97
N MET A 754 16.75 -15.28 24.99
CA MET A 754 15.95 -16.00 24.00
C MET A 754 16.53 -17.41 23.78
N SER A 755 15.86 -18.38 24.40
CA SER A 755 16.00 -19.82 24.16
C SER A 755 14.69 -20.36 23.59
N VAL A 756 14.77 -20.91 22.38
CA VAL A 756 13.64 -21.27 21.52
C VAL A 756 13.52 -22.80 21.41
N TYR A 757 12.30 -23.29 21.59
CA TYR A 757 11.94 -24.68 21.30
C TYR A 757 11.17 -24.73 19.99
N GLU A 758 11.77 -25.24 18.92
CA GLU A 758 11.12 -25.35 17.60
C GLU A 758 10.24 -26.60 17.55
N VAL A 759 8.99 -26.46 17.07
CA VAL A 759 7.94 -27.47 17.17
C VAL A 759 7.14 -27.59 15.87
N HIS A 760 7.04 -28.81 15.35
CA HIS A 760 5.99 -29.19 14.39
C HIS A 760 4.76 -29.70 15.16
N LEU A 761 3.68 -28.89 15.19
CA LEU A 761 2.49 -29.18 15.99
C LEU A 761 1.90 -30.57 15.73
N GLY A 762 1.83 -30.98 14.46
CA GLY A 762 1.20 -32.24 14.08
C GLY A 762 1.95 -33.50 14.46
N SER A 763 3.23 -33.39 14.85
CA SER A 763 4.08 -34.55 15.14
C SER A 763 4.82 -34.47 16.48
N TRP A 764 4.67 -33.37 17.23
CA TRP A 764 5.16 -33.30 18.61
C TRP A 764 4.53 -34.42 19.46
N ARG A 765 3.19 -34.46 19.50
CA ARG A 765 2.38 -35.57 20.01
C ARG A 765 1.20 -35.79 19.09
N LEU A 766 1.14 -36.98 18.48
CA LEU A 766 0.10 -37.31 17.52
C LEU A 766 -1.30 -37.27 18.16
N GLY A 767 -2.26 -36.72 17.41
CA GLY A 767 -3.67 -36.72 17.78
C GLY A 767 -4.12 -35.59 18.72
N LEU A 768 -3.27 -34.60 18.99
CA LEU A 768 -3.63 -33.42 19.78
C LEU A 768 -4.18 -32.30 18.88
N GLY A 769 -5.26 -31.65 19.31
CA GLY A 769 -5.73 -30.38 18.75
C GLY A 769 -5.09 -29.19 19.48
N TYR A 770 -5.42 -27.97 19.05
CA TYR A 770 -4.86 -26.75 19.64
C TYR A 770 -5.19 -26.62 21.15
N ARG A 771 -6.37 -27.08 21.59
CA ARG A 771 -6.76 -27.04 23.01
C ARG A 771 -5.95 -28.00 23.87
N GLU A 772 -5.68 -29.21 23.38
CA GLU A 772 -4.84 -30.15 24.10
C GLU A 772 -3.38 -29.67 24.13
N LEU A 773 -2.88 -29.12 23.03
CA LEU A 773 -1.56 -28.49 22.96
C LEU A 773 -1.41 -27.33 23.96
N ALA A 774 -2.44 -26.49 24.10
CA ALA A 774 -2.47 -25.38 25.05
C ALA A 774 -2.33 -25.82 26.53
N LYS A 775 -2.52 -27.11 26.80
CA LYS A 775 -2.24 -27.72 28.10
C LYS A 775 -0.88 -28.41 28.10
N GLU A 776 -0.70 -29.41 27.24
CA GLU A 776 0.44 -30.31 27.31
C GLU A 776 1.74 -29.65 26.86
N LEU A 777 1.72 -28.92 25.73
CA LEU A 777 2.90 -28.25 25.21
C LEU A 777 3.32 -27.11 26.14
N VAL A 778 2.36 -26.33 26.62
CA VAL A 778 2.62 -25.21 27.55
C VAL A 778 3.25 -25.69 28.84
N GLU A 779 2.70 -26.75 29.45
CA GLU A 779 3.27 -27.35 30.67
C GLU A 779 4.70 -27.84 30.43
N TYR A 780 4.95 -28.48 29.28
CA TYR A 780 6.25 -29.04 28.93
C TYR A 780 7.32 -27.98 28.67
N VAL A 781 7.02 -26.98 27.83
CA VAL A 781 7.93 -25.89 27.46
C VAL A 781 8.27 -25.05 28.69
N LYS A 782 7.27 -24.77 29.54
CA LYS A 782 7.46 -24.07 30.80
C LYS A 782 8.34 -24.85 31.77
N TRP A 783 8.11 -26.16 31.91
CA TRP A 783 8.90 -27.02 32.79
C TRP A 783 10.37 -27.08 32.35
N LEU A 784 10.64 -27.09 31.04
CA LEU A 784 11.99 -27.01 30.47
C LEU A 784 12.61 -25.61 30.53
N GLY A 785 11.86 -24.58 30.93
CA GLY A 785 12.38 -23.22 31.09
C GLY A 785 12.67 -22.48 29.79
N PHE A 786 12.16 -22.94 28.65
CA PHE A 786 12.29 -22.19 27.40
C PHE A 786 11.55 -20.85 27.50
N THR A 787 12.09 -19.85 26.80
CA THR A 787 11.51 -18.50 26.78
C THR A 787 10.53 -18.32 25.62
N HIS A 788 10.71 -19.10 24.55
CA HIS A 788 9.90 -19.01 23.33
C HIS A 788 9.66 -20.41 22.76
N VAL A 789 8.56 -20.55 22.05
CA VAL A 789 8.32 -21.64 21.09
C VAL A 789 8.38 -21.06 19.68
N GLU A 790 8.96 -21.79 18.74
CA GLU A 790 8.86 -21.48 17.31
C GLU A 790 8.04 -22.57 16.63
N PHE A 791 6.88 -22.18 16.08
CA PHE A 791 6.07 -23.10 15.31
C PHE A 791 6.53 -23.13 13.87
N MET A 792 6.82 -24.34 13.37
CA MET A 792 6.84 -24.59 11.92
C MET A 792 5.51 -24.14 11.29
N PRO A 793 5.45 -23.86 9.96
CA PRO A 793 4.35 -23.10 9.40
C PRO A 793 2.97 -23.66 9.74
N VAL A 794 2.16 -22.84 10.41
CA VAL A 794 0.79 -23.21 10.82
C VAL A 794 -0.27 -22.75 9.81
N ALA A 795 0.09 -21.92 8.83
CA ALA A 795 -0.82 -21.53 7.76
C ALA A 795 -1.31 -22.77 6.99
N GLU A 796 -2.54 -22.74 6.47
CA GLU A 796 -3.12 -23.92 5.84
C GLU A 796 -2.33 -24.34 4.60
N HIS A 797 -2.03 -25.64 4.55
CA HIS A 797 -1.23 -26.29 3.52
C HIS A 797 -1.85 -27.65 3.19
N PRO A 798 -1.90 -28.06 1.92
CA PRO A 798 -2.65 -29.25 1.52
C PRO A 798 -1.95 -30.57 1.87
N PHE A 799 -0.61 -30.58 1.84
CA PHE A 799 0.18 -31.80 2.01
C PHE A 799 1.00 -31.75 3.30
N GLY A 800 0.71 -32.65 4.27
CA GLY A 800 1.43 -32.67 5.55
C GLY A 800 2.93 -32.97 5.43
N GLY A 801 3.34 -33.68 4.36
CA GLY A 801 4.75 -33.96 4.10
C GLY A 801 5.57 -32.76 3.58
N SER A 802 4.94 -31.60 3.33
CA SER A 802 5.66 -30.34 3.13
C SER A 802 6.07 -29.68 4.46
N TRP A 803 5.62 -30.24 5.58
CA TRP A 803 5.80 -29.72 6.95
C TRP A 803 5.26 -28.32 7.18
N GLY A 804 4.43 -27.83 6.26
CA GLY A 804 3.85 -26.48 6.28
C GLY A 804 4.42 -25.53 5.22
N TYR A 805 5.57 -25.81 4.62
CA TYR A 805 6.27 -24.87 3.71
C TYR A 805 5.64 -24.73 2.32
N GLN A 806 4.55 -25.46 2.02
CA GLN A 806 3.78 -25.27 0.78
C GLN A 806 2.36 -24.78 1.12
N VAL A 807 2.28 -23.50 1.51
CA VAL A 807 1.05 -22.85 1.99
C VAL A 807 0.10 -22.53 0.84
N THR A 808 -1.20 -22.72 1.05
CA THR A 808 -2.26 -22.31 0.10
C THR A 808 -3.25 -21.32 0.67
N SER A 809 -3.48 -21.29 1.99
CA SER A 809 -4.34 -20.28 2.64
C SER A 809 -3.56 -19.54 3.72
N TYR A 810 -3.00 -18.39 3.35
CA TYR A 810 -2.05 -17.64 4.16
C TYR A 810 -2.68 -17.01 5.41
N PHE A 811 -3.98 -16.74 5.39
CA PHE A 811 -4.73 -16.07 6.46
C PHE A 811 -5.51 -17.06 7.36
N ALA A 812 -5.29 -18.37 7.23
CA ALA A 812 -5.94 -19.38 8.07
C ALA A 812 -4.91 -20.27 8.77
N PRO A 813 -4.96 -20.43 10.11
CA PRO A 813 -4.26 -21.54 10.75
C PRO A 813 -4.86 -22.87 10.27
N THR A 814 -4.02 -23.90 10.14
CA THR A 814 -4.42 -25.18 9.58
C THR A 814 -5.55 -25.79 10.41
N SER A 815 -6.58 -26.22 9.71
CA SER A 815 -7.79 -26.81 10.28
C SER A 815 -7.56 -28.21 10.85
N ARG A 816 -6.38 -28.82 10.61
CA ARG A 816 -5.99 -30.13 11.15
C ARG A 816 -6.10 -30.22 12.67
N PHE A 817 -5.91 -29.12 13.38
CA PHE A 817 -5.85 -29.10 14.85
C PHE A 817 -7.04 -28.39 15.49
N GLY A 818 -7.96 -27.81 14.71
CA GLY A 818 -9.17 -27.17 15.25
C GLY A 818 -9.52 -25.84 14.58
N HIS A 819 -10.38 -25.07 15.28
CA HIS A 819 -10.86 -23.76 14.83
C HIS A 819 -9.78 -22.67 15.08
N PRO A 820 -9.73 -21.57 14.30
CA PRO A 820 -8.78 -20.47 14.53
C PRO A 820 -8.79 -19.91 15.96
N ASP A 821 -9.96 -19.78 16.60
CA ASP A 821 -10.06 -19.36 18.01
C ASP A 821 -9.37 -20.34 19.00
N GLU A 822 -9.21 -21.60 18.63
CA GLU A 822 -8.47 -22.57 19.44
C GLU A 822 -6.96 -22.39 19.28
N PHE A 823 -6.49 -21.91 18.13
CA PHE A 823 -5.10 -21.47 17.96
C PHE A 823 -4.83 -20.18 18.76
N ARG A 824 -5.76 -19.21 18.76
CA ARG A 824 -5.69 -18.03 19.66
C ARG A 824 -5.59 -18.46 21.14
N TYR A 825 -6.38 -19.46 21.55
CA TYR A 825 -6.30 -20.03 22.89
C TYR A 825 -4.95 -20.66 23.23
N LEU A 826 -4.29 -21.32 22.27
CA LEU A 826 -2.93 -21.85 22.45
C LEU A 826 -1.91 -20.72 22.66
N VAL A 827 -1.95 -19.68 21.83
CA VAL A 827 -1.05 -18.52 21.95
C VAL A 827 -1.27 -17.79 23.29
N ASP A 828 -2.52 -17.51 23.65
CA ASP A 828 -2.88 -16.88 24.92
C ASP A 828 -2.39 -17.70 26.13
N ALA A 829 -2.50 -19.04 26.07
CA ALA A 829 -2.00 -19.92 27.12
C ALA A 829 -0.47 -19.88 27.25
N LEU A 830 0.27 -19.74 26.14
CA LEU A 830 1.73 -19.56 26.14
C LEU A 830 2.12 -18.20 26.75
N HIS A 831 1.45 -17.11 26.36
CA HIS A 831 1.70 -15.78 26.92
C HIS A 831 1.42 -15.71 28.42
N GLN A 832 0.31 -16.29 28.89
CA GLN A 832 -0.01 -16.40 30.32
C GLN A 832 1.02 -17.27 31.07
N ALA A 833 1.72 -18.16 30.37
CA ALA A 833 2.83 -18.94 30.92
C ALA A 833 4.18 -18.20 30.87
N GLY A 834 4.24 -17.02 30.26
CA GLY A 834 5.45 -16.22 30.08
C GLY A 834 6.35 -16.70 28.93
N ILE A 835 5.77 -17.38 27.93
CA ILE A 835 6.47 -17.96 26.79
C ILE A 835 6.04 -17.21 25.53
N GLY A 836 7.01 -16.69 24.77
CA GLY A 836 6.73 -16.04 23.51
C GLY A 836 6.50 -17.02 22.35
N VAL A 837 5.76 -16.60 21.34
CA VAL A 837 5.41 -17.41 20.18
C VAL A 837 6.02 -16.83 18.91
N LEU A 838 6.93 -17.58 18.30
CA LEU A 838 7.48 -17.32 16.98
C LEU A 838 6.78 -18.21 15.96
N LEU A 839 6.63 -17.73 14.73
CA LEU A 839 5.99 -18.47 13.66
C LEU A 839 6.84 -18.45 12.38
N ASP A 840 7.07 -19.63 11.81
CA ASP A 840 7.61 -19.74 10.46
C ASP A 840 6.61 -19.20 9.44
N TRP A 841 7.03 -18.15 8.75
CA TRP A 841 6.28 -17.45 7.74
C TRP A 841 6.91 -17.69 6.37
N VAL A 842 6.09 -18.01 5.36
CA VAL A 842 6.53 -18.56 4.06
C VAL A 842 6.22 -17.62 2.89
N PRO A 843 6.83 -16.42 2.82
CA PRO A 843 6.61 -15.48 1.71
C PRO A 843 7.43 -15.81 0.46
N ALA A 844 8.31 -16.81 0.52
CA ALA A 844 9.25 -17.09 -0.57
C ALA A 844 8.57 -17.71 -1.80
N HIS A 845 7.57 -18.56 -1.60
CA HIS A 845 6.90 -19.29 -2.69
C HIS A 845 5.55 -19.88 -2.25
N PHE A 846 4.78 -20.40 -3.22
CA PHE A 846 3.52 -21.13 -3.01
C PHE A 846 3.38 -22.29 -4.02
N PRO A 847 2.58 -23.34 -3.76
CA PRO A 847 2.49 -24.50 -4.63
C PRO A 847 1.61 -24.26 -5.87
N LYS A 848 1.71 -25.16 -6.86
CA LYS A 848 0.98 -25.09 -8.15
C LYS A 848 -0.45 -25.63 -8.11
N ASP A 849 -1.01 -25.81 -6.92
CA ASP A 849 -2.38 -26.28 -6.74
C ASP A 849 -3.38 -25.39 -7.48
N ALA A 850 -4.03 -25.96 -8.51
CA ALA A 850 -4.89 -25.21 -9.43
C ALA A 850 -6.11 -24.56 -8.75
N TRP A 851 -6.49 -25.05 -7.57
CA TRP A 851 -7.60 -24.52 -6.77
C TRP A 851 -7.17 -23.39 -5.82
N ALA A 852 -5.87 -23.06 -5.72
CA ALA A 852 -5.32 -22.00 -4.88
C ALA A 852 -4.79 -20.82 -5.73
N LEU A 853 -3.70 -20.18 -5.32
CA LEU A 853 -3.22 -18.91 -5.91
C LEU A 853 -2.70 -19.01 -7.36
N ALA A 854 -2.28 -20.19 -7.83
CA ALA A 854 -1.67 -20.36 -9.15
C ALA A 854 -2.64 -19.97 -10.28
N GLN A 855 -2.25 -19.05 -11.17
CA GLN A 855 -3.10 -18.53 -12.26
C GLN A 855 -4.52 -18.16 -11.77
N PHE A 856 -4.59 -17.39 -10.69
CA PHE A 856 -5.81 -17.22 -9.89
C PHE A 856 -7.05 -16.82 -10.70
N ASP A 857 -6.90 -15.86 -11.62
CA ASP A 857 -7.99 -15.38 -12.48
C ASP A 857 -7.87 -15.86 -13.94
N GLY A 858 -7.09 -16.93 -14.16
CA GLY A 858 -6.84 -17.57 -15.46
C GLY A 858 -5.54 -17.16 -16.14
N GLU A 859 -4.80 -16.21 -15.57
CA GLU A 859 -3.48 -15.75 -16.01
C GLU A 859 -2.58 -15.61 -14.76
N PRO A 860 -1.23 -15.55 -14.90
CA PRO A 860 -0.33 -15.25 -13.78
C PRO A 860 -0.74 -13.98 -13.04
N LEU A 861 -1.09 -14.11 -11.76
CA LEU A 861 -1.61 -13.00 -10.93
C LEU A 861 -0.74 -12.77 -9.70
N TYR A 862 -0.62 -13.80 -8.85
CA TYR A 862 0.20 -13.78 -7.64
C TYR A 862 1.66 -14.12 -7.97
N GLU A 863 1.87 -15.00 -8.94
CA GLU A 863 3.16 -15.37 -9.48
C GLU A 863 3.61 -14.43 -10.61
N HIS A 864 4.92 -14.29 -10.78
CA HIS A 864 5.48 -13.51 -11.87
C HIS A 864 5.20 -14.18 -13.24
N ALA A 865 4.80 -13.39 -14.24
CA ALA A 865 4.39 -13.90 -15.55
C ALA A 865 5.53 -14.53 -16.38
N ASP A 866 6.77 -14.06 -16.21
CA ASP A 866 7.97 -14.74 -16.73
C ASP A 866 8.32 -15.97 -15.87
N PRO A 867 8.26 -17.20 -16.40
CA PRO A 867 8.58 -18.42 -15.66
C PRO A 867 10.02 -18.45 -15.11
N ASN A 868 10.97 -17.74 -15.72
CA ASN A 868 12.34 -17.68 -15.21
C ASN A 868 12.44 -16.90 -13.90
N LEU A 869 11.45 -16.05 -13.62
CA LEU A 869 11.32 -15.26 -12.40
C LEU A 869 10.22 -15.81 -11.47
N GLY A 870 9.23 -16.52 -12.02
CA GLY A 870 8.03 -16.98 -11.32
C GLY A 870 8.04 -18.43 -10.84
N GLU A 871 9.11 -19.21 -11.04
CA GLU A 871 9.15 -20.63 -10.63
C GLU A 871 10.48 -21.04 -10.00
N HIS A 872 10.42 -21.79 -8.89
CA HIS A 872 11.58 -22.52 -8.35
C HIS A 872 11.72 -23.90 -9.03
N PRO A 873 12.73 -24.12 -9.89
CA PRO A 873 12.80 -25.31 -10.74
C PRO A 873 13.00 -26.61 -9.95
N ASP A 874 13.81 -26.60 -8.90
CA ASP A 874 14.08 -27.80 -8.08
C ASP A 874 12.92 -28.15 -7.14
N TRP A 875 12.06 -27.18 -6.80
CA TRP A 875 10.94 -27.36 -5.87
C TRP A 875 9.60 -27.59 -6.56
N GLY A 876 9.47 -27.15 -7.82
CA GLY A 876 8.21 -27.20 -8.57
C GLY A 876 7.14 -26.24 -8.03
N THR A 877 7.55 -25.19 -7.34
CA THR A 877 6.67 -24.15 -6.73
C THR A 877 6.76 -22.83 -7.48
N LEU A 878 5.79 -21.94 -7.25
CA LEU A 878 5.72 -20.62 -7.86
C LEU A 878 6.27 -19.55 -6.91
N ILE A 879 6.92 -18.53 -7.48
CA ILE A 879 7.50 -17.38 -6.77
C ILE A 879 6.53 -16.22 -6.89
N PHE A 880 6.25 -15.53 -5.78
CA PHE A 880 5.42 -14.33 -5.78
C PHE A 880 6.03 -13.22 -6.64
N ASP A 881 5.18 -12.47 -7.34
CA ASP A 881 5.57 -11.23 -8.01
C ASP A 881 5.69 -10.10 -6.99
N PHE A 882 6.85 -10.02 -6.32
CA PHE A 882 7.13 -8.96 -5.33
C PHE A 882 7.09 -7.54 -5.94
N GLY A 883 7.21 -7.41 -7.27
CA GLY A 883 7.13 -6.14 -7.98
C GLY A 883 5.69 -5.63 -8.12
N ARG A 884 4.70 -6.53 -8.00
CA ARG A 884 3.29 -6.19 -8.12
C ARG A 884 2.73 -5.68 -6.80
N THR A 885 2.16 -4.49 -6.86
CA THR A 885 1.66 -3.70 -5.73
C THR A 885 0.68 -4.48 -4.83
N GLU A 886 -0.34 -5.12 -5.41
CA GLU A 886 -1.37 -5.83 -4.63
C GLU A 886 -0.86 -7.17 -4.06
N VAL A 887 0.07 -7.84 -4.75
CA VAL A 887 0.72 -9.08 -4.29
C VAL A 887 1.63 -8.78 -3.10
N ARG A 888 2.42 -7.71 -3.20
CA ARG A 888 3.21 -7.19 -2.10
C ARG A 888 2.33 -6.84 -0.90
N ASN A 889 1.21 -6.15 -1.12
CA ASN A 889 0.27 -5.80 -0.06
C ASN A 889 -0.37 -7.03 0.59
N PHE A 890 -0.69 -8.07 -0.18
CA PHE A 890 -1.15 -9.37 0.34
C PHE A 890 -0.14 -9.97 1.32
N LEU A 891 1.16 -9.98 0.98
CA LEU A 891 2.20 -10.52 1.85
C LEU A 891 2.49 -9.63 3.07
N VAL A 892 2.62 -8.32 2.89
CA VAL A 892 2.87 -7.38 4.01
C VAL A 892 1.71 -7.43 5.00
N SER A 893 0.47 -7.37 4.52
CA SER A 893 -0.71 -7.52 5.39
C SER A 893 -0.79 -8.91 6.02
N ASN A 894 -0.34 -9.98 5.35
CA ASN A 894 -0.29 -11.30 5.98
C ASN A 894 0.67 -11.40 7.16
N ALA A 895 1.85 -10.77 7.07
CA ALA A 895 2.76 -10.70 8.21
C ALA A 895 2.11 -9.95 9.40
N LEU A 896 1.44 -8.83 9.12
CA LEU A 896 0.73 -8.05 10.15
C LEU A 896 -0.47 -8.82 10.73
N TYR A 897 -1.19 -9.58 9.91
CA TYR A 897 -2.33 -10.39 10.33
C TYR A 897 -1.96 -11.37 11.45
N TRP A 898 -0.85 -12.09 11.33
CA TRP A 898 -0.41 -13.01 12.39
C TRP A 898 -0.08 -12.28 13.70
N LEU A 899 0.50 -11.08 13.61
CA LEU A 899 0.86 -10.28 14.78
C LEU A 899 -0.36 -9.61 15.45
N ASP A 900 -1.35 -9.16 14.66
CA ASP A 900 -2.55 -8.45 15.13
C ASP A 900 -3.65 -9.43 15.57
N GLU A 901 -4.00 -10.42 14.74
CA GLU A 901 -5.15 -11.31 14.97
C GLU A 901 -4.84 -12.51 15.87
N PHE A 902 -3.58 -12.92 15.93
CA PHE A 902 -3.12 -14.08 16.71
C PHE A 902 -2.08 -13.74 17.76
N HIS A 903 -1.72 -12.46 17.92
CA HIS A 903 -0.74 -11.96 18.90
C HIS A 903 0.65 -12.61 18.79
N ILE A 904 1.03 -13.15 17.63
CA ILE A 904 2.37 -13.73 17.43
C ILE A 904 3.46 -12.71 17.80
N ASP A 905 4.56 -13.16 18.40
CA ASP A 905 5.64 -12.29 18.90
C ASP A 905 6.78 -12.11 17.89
N GLY A 906 6.83 -12.94 16.85
CA GLY A 906 7.83 -12.80 15.82
C GLY A 906 7.64 -13.77 14.68
N LEU A 907 8.24 -13.44 13.54
CA LEU A 907 8.17 -14.24 12.31
C LEU A 907 9.57 -14.67 11.89
N ARG A 908 9.70 -15.95 11.54
CA ARG A 908 10.92 -16.50 10.94
C ARG A 908 10.68 -16.78 9.46
N VAL A 909 11.54 -16.24 8.60
CA VAL A 909 11.49 -16.45 7.15
C VAL A 909 12.52 -17.49 6.73
N ASP A 910 12.03 -18.60 6.20
CA ASP A 910 12.84 -19.66 5.60
C ASP A 910 13.41 -19.25 4.24
N ALA A 911 14.58 -19.80 3.89
CA ALA A 911 15.16 -19.75 2.57
C ALA A 911 15.21 -18.34 1.95
N VAL A 912 15.59 -17.32 2.73
CA VAL A 912 15.64 -15.92 2.26
C VAL A 912 16.52 -15.78 1.02
N ALA A 913 17.56 -16.62 0.90
CA ALA A 913 18.40 -16.68 -0.30
C ALA A 913 17.62 -17.00 -1.59
N SER A 914 16.54 -17.79 -1.52
CA SER A 914 15.70 -18.11 -2.68
C SER A 914 14.95 -16.89 -3.21
N MET A 915 14.67 -15.93 -2.32
CA MET A 915 14.05 -14.66 -2.66
C MET A 915 15.07 -13.65 -3.18
N LEU A 916 16.24 -13.56 -2.52
CA LEU A 916 17.26 -12.54 -2.79
C LEU A 916 17.95 -12.68 -4.15
N TYR A 917 17.93 -13.86 -4.76
CA TYR A 917 18.76 -14.16 -5.93
C TYR A 917 17.97 -14.68 -7.12
N LEU A 918 18.14 -14.02 -8.27
CA LEU A 918 17.59 -14.42 -9.57
C LEU A 918 18.24 -15.71 -10.10
N ASP A 919 19.48 -16.00 -9.68
CA ASP A 919 20.23 -17.21 -10.06
C ASP A 919 20.03 -18.39 -9.10
N TYR A 920 19.18 -18.26 -8.08
CA TYR A 920 18.96 -19.33 -7.09
C TYR A 920 18.48 -20.62 -7.75
N SER A 921 19.23 -21.72 -7.56
CA SER A 921 18.91 -23.05 -8.11
C SER A 921 18.83 -23.06 -9.66
N ARG A 922 19.47 -22.11 -10.34
CA ARG A 922 19.50 -22.01 -11.81
C ARG A 922 20.92 -22.10 -12.38
N GLN A 923 21.06 -22.74 -13.54
CA GLN A 923 22.34 -22.80 -14.26
C GLN A 923 22.57 -21.53 -15.09
N ASP A 924 23.83 -21.32 -15.54
CA ASP A 924 24.16 -20.25 -16.48
C ASP A 924 23.28 -20.32 -17.74
N GLY A 925 22.64 -19.20 -18.08
CA GLY A 925 21.72 -19.09 -19.21
C GLY A 925 20.25 -19.45 -18.90
N GLN A 926 19.94 -19.86 -17.66
CA GLN A 926 18.57 -20.10 -17.19
C GLN A 926 18.01 -18.96 -16.33
N TRP A 927 18.75 -17.87 -16.17
CA TRP A 927 18.35 -16.69 -15.42
C TRP A 927 18.85 -15.41 -16.13
N GLN A 928 18.29 -14.27 -15.76
CA GLN A 928 18.67 -12.95 -16.31
C GLN A 928 19.06 -12.00 -15.17
N PRO A 929 20.08 -11.15 -15.35
CA PRO A 929 20.46 -10.18 -14.33
C PRO A 929 19.39 -9.09 -14.16
N ASN A 930 19.40 -8.47 -12.99
CA ASN A 930 18.59 -7.30 -12.70
C ASN A 930 18.99 -6.10 -13.57
N ARG A 931 18.23 -5.01 -13.48
CA ARG A 931 18.46 -3.76 -14.25
C ARG A 931 19.85 -3.13 -14.07
N PHE A 932 20.61 -3.52 -13.05
CA PHE A 932 21.98 -3.05 -12.78
C PHE A 932 23.06 -4.08 -13.15
N GLY A 933 22.68 -5.22 -13.75
CA GLY A 933 23.60 -6.29 -14.14
C GLY A 933 23.95 -7.26 -13.02
N GLY A 934 23.35 -7.12 -11.84
CA GLY A 934 23.55 -8.00 -10.69
C GLY A 934 22.59 -9.20 -10.68
N ARG A 935 22.84 -10.14 -9.77
CA ARG A 935 21.97 -11.31 -9.55
C ARG A 935 20.89 -11.10 -8.49
N GLU A 936 20.93 -9.96 -7.83
CA GLU A 936 20.05 -9.61 -6.73
C GLU A 936 18.64 -9.33 -7.25
N ASN A 937 17.63 -9.93 -6.62
CA ASN A 937 16.23 -9.64 -6.86
C ASN A 937 15.83 -8.37 -6.10
N LEU A 938 15.75 -7.24 -6.81
CA LEU A 938 15.57 -5.91 -6.20
C LEU A 938 14.17 -5.77 -5.59
N GLU A 939 13.18 -6.36 -6.23
CA GLU A 939 11.79 -6.36 -5.80
C GLU A 939 11.62 -7.12 -4.49
N ALA A 940 12.26 -8.30 -4.37
CA ALA A 940 12.29 -9.08 -3.14
C ALA A 940 13.05 -8.37 -2.01
N ILE A 941 14.20 -7.75 -2.29
CA ILE A 941 14.94 -6.94 -1.31
C ILE A 941 14.06 -5.80 -0.79
N SER A 942 13.41 -5.06 -1.68
CA SER A 942 12.50 -3.97 -1.33
C SER A 942 11.31 -4.46 -0.49
N PHE A 943 10.73 -5.60 -0.84
CA PHE A 943 9.65 -6.22 -0.06
C PHE A 943 10.10 -6.59 1.35
N LEU A 944 11.26 -7.26 1.50
CA LEU A 944 11.80 -7.64 2.80
C LEU A 944 12.09 -6.43 3.69
N GLN A 945 12.61 -5.34 3.10
CA GLN A 945 12.81 -4.08 3.81
C GLN A 945 11.48 -3.47 4.27
N GLU A 946 10.47 -3.49 3.41
CA GLU A 946 9.15 -2.93 3.71
C GLU A 946 8.42 -3.71 4.81
N VAL A 947 8.39 -5.04 4.73
CA VAL A 947 7.72 -5.86 5.75
C VAL A 947 8.42 -5.71 7.10
N ASN A 948 9.75 -5.76 7.16
CA ASN A 948 10.49 -5.56 8.41
C ASN A 948 10.22 -4.17 9.00
N ALA A 949 10.34 -3.11 8.19
CA ALA A 949 10.09 -1.75 8.66
C ALA A 949 8.65 -1.56 9.17
N THR A 950 7.67 -2.15 8.50
CA THR A 950 6.26 -2.05 8.86
C THR A 950 5.95 -2.83 10.14
N VAL A 951 6.49 -4.04 10.29
CA VAL A 951 6.35 -4.85 11.52
C VAL A 951 6.93 -4.11 12.72
N TYR A 952 8.17 -3.64 12.67
CA TYR A 952 8.76 -2.93 13.81
C TYR A 952 8.09 -1.59 14.13
N LYS A 953 7.51 -0.92 13.12
CA LYS A 953 6.73 0.32 13.31
C LYS A 953 5.41 0.05 14.04
N THR A 954 4.71 -1.01 13.67
CA THR A 954 3.33 -1.29 14.13
C THR A 954 3.27 -2.18 15.36
N HIS A 955 4.25 -3.07 15.54
CA HIS A 955 4.32 -4.05 16.62
C HIS A 955 5.68 -3.97 17.36
N PRO A 956 5.90 -2.93 18.19
CA PRO A 956 7.13 -2.81 18.98
C PRO A 956 7.39 -4.06 19.82
N GLY A 957 8.66 -4.46 19.90
CA GLY A 957 9.10 -5.64 20.64
C GLY A 957 8.90 -6.97 19.91
N ALA A 958 8.25 -6.99 18.74
CA ALA A 958 8.24 -8.17 17.88
C ALA A 958 9.64 -8.47 17.31
N VAL A 959 9.87 -9.69 16.82
CA VAL A 959 11.15 -10.10 16.23
C VAL A 959 10.98 -10.68 14.83
N MET A 960 11.80 -10.21 13.89
CA MET A 960 11.90 -10.80 12.56
C MET A 960 13.20 -11.60 12.44
N ILE A 961 13.12 -12.87 12.07
CA ILE A 961 14.27 -13.80 12.00
C ILE A 961 14.45 -14.27 10.55
N ALA A 962 15.69 -14.23 10.04
CA ALA A 962 16.01 -14.73 8.71
C ALA A 962 16.86 -16.00 8.76
N GLU A 963 16.53 -16.98 7.93
CA GLU A 963 17.49 -17.99 7.45
C GLU A 963 18.04 -17.56 6.10
N GLU A 964 19.33 -17.21 6.07
CA GLU A 964 20.03 -16.75 4.88
C GLU A 964 21.42 -17.41 4.83
N SER A 965 21.68 -18.17 3.77
CA SER A 965 22.78 -19.15 3.69
C SER A 965 23.91 -18.79 2.71
N THR A 966 23.92 -17.58 2.13
CA THR A 966 24.89 -17.15 1.11
C THR A 966 25.83 -16.02 1.55
N ALA A 967 25.77 -15.64 2.83
CA ALA A 967 26.54 -14.53 3.41
C ALA A 967 26.17 -13.15 2.81
N PHE A 968 24.88 -12.93 2.55
CA PHE A 968 24.37 -11.60 2.21
C PHE A 968 24.70 -10.62 3.35
N PRO A 969 25.25 -9.42 3.06
CA PRO A 969 25.65 -8.47 4.10
C PRO A 969 24.46 -7.68 4.64
N GLY A 970 24.46 -7.41 5.95
CA GLY A 970 23.50 -6.49 6.56
C GLY A 970 22.09 -7.07 6.63
N VAL A 971 21.96 -8.38 6.81
CA VAL A 971 20.65 -9.05 6.97
C VAL A 971 19.94 -8.50 8.20
N THR A 972 20.68 -8.33 9.31
CA THR A 972 20.16 -7.79 10.57
C THR A 972 20.42 -6.29 10.76
N ALA A 973 20.93 -5.62 9.72
CA ALA A 973 21.15 -4.18 9.75
C ALA A 973 19.85 -3.41 9.48
N PRO A 974 19.66 -2.20 10.03
CA PRO A 974 18.47 -1.39 9.78
C PRO A 974 18.27 -1.05 8.30
N THR A 975 17.01 -1.02 7.86
CA THR A 975 16.63 -0.66 6.48
C THR A 975 17.07 0.76 6.10
N SER A 976 17.09 1.69 7.06
CA SER A 976 17.58 3.06 6.90
C SER A 976 19.06 3.17 6.51
N HIS A 977 19.82 2.09 6.70
CA HIS A 977 21.23 1.98 6.34
C HIS A 977 21.48 0.96 5.21
N GLY A 978 20.42 0.56 4.50
CA GLY A 978 20.50 -0.38 3.38
C GLY A 978 20.51 -1.86 3.77
N GLY A 979 20.30 -2.19 5.04
CA GLY A 979 20.11 -3.59 5.48
C GLY A 979 18.73 -4.15 5.09
N LEU A 980 18.53 -5.45 5.28
CA LEU A 980 17.21 -6.08 5.06
C LEU A 980 16.23 -5.80 6.20
N GLY A 981 16.72 -5.40 7.38
CA GLY A 981 15.91 -5.01 8.52
C GLY A 981 15.52 -6.15 9.46
N PHE A 982 16.00 -7.37 9.28
CA PHE A 982 15.72 -8.45 10.24
C PHE A 982 16.33 -8.14 11.62
N GLY A 983 15.74 -8.71 12.66
CA GLY A 983 16.24 -8.56 14.04
C GLY A 983 17.32 -9.59 14.38
N LEU A 984 17.15 -10.81 13.86
CA LEU A 984 18.07 -11.94 14.04
C LEU A 984 18.32 -12.68 12.71
N LYS A 985 19.46 -13.35 12.62
CA LYS A 985 19.82 -14.26 11.53
C LYS A 985 20.24 -15.61 12.09
N TRP A 986 19.78 -16.70 11.50
CA TRP A 986 20.30 -18.03 11.80
C TRP A 986 21.77 -18.15 11.40
N ASN A 987 22.62 -18.60 12.34
CA ASN A 987 24.04 -18.81 12.12
C ASN A 987 24.30 -20.19 11.52
N MET A 988 24.00 -20.35 10.23
CA MET A 988 24.19 -21.62 9.50
C MET A 988 25.66 -22.06 9.46
N GLY A 989 26.59 -21.10 9.46
CA GLY A 989 28.04 -21.38 9.53
C GLY A 989 28.43 -22.03 10.85
N TRP A 990 28.03 -21.43 11.98
CA TRP A 990 28.23 -22.02 13.31
C TRP A 990 27.61 -23.41 13.43
N MET A 991 26.38 -23.58 12.92
CA MET A 991 25.67 -24.85 12.97
C MET A 991 26.49 -25.94 12.25
N HIS A 992 26.86 -25.72 10.99
CA HIS A 992 27.63 -26.69 10.21
C HIS A 992 28.99 -26.99 10.82
N ASP A 993 29.73 -25.96 11.23
CA ASP A 993 31.08 -26.11 11.79
C ASP A 993 31.05 -26.87 13.12
N SER A 994 30.12 -26.52 14.01
CA SER A 994 30.01 -27.14 15.33
C SER A 994 29.52 -28.58 15.23
N LEU A 995 28.52 -28.88 14.39
CA LEU A 995 28.04 -30.24 14.16
C LEU A 995 29.13 -31.12 13.54
N LYS A 996 29.89 -30.60 12.57
CA LYS A 996 31.02 -31.32 11.98
C LYS A 996 32.07 -31.63 13.04
N TYR A 997 32.43 -30.66 13.88
CA TYR A 997 33.42 -30.86 14.94
C TYR A 997 33.01 -31.91 15.97
N VAL A 998 31.76 -31.88 16.46
CA VAL A 998 31.30 -32.86 17.45
C VAL A 998 31.03 -34.25 16.85
N SER A 999 30.82 -34.35 15.55
CA SER A 999 30.71 -35.63 14.85
C SER A 999 32.05 -36.34 14.69
N GLU A 1000 33.17 -35.62 14.78
CA GLU A 1000 34.52 -36.22 14.75
C GLU A 1000 34.81 -37.00 16.03
N GLU A 1001 35.45 -38.16 15.86
CA GLU A 1001 36.00 -38.95 16.96
C GLU A 1001 36.90 -38.06 17.85
N PRO A 1002 36.82 -38.15 19.21
CA PRO A 1002 37.55 -37.24 20.10
C PRO A 1002 39.06 -37.16 19.85
N ILE A 1003 39.67 -38.23 19.35
CA ILE A 1003 41.10 -38.27 19.00
C ILE A 1003 41.44 -37.44 17.74
N ASN A 1004 40.49 -37.23 16.84
CA ASN A 1004 40.64 -36.48 15.60
C ASN A 1004 40.39 -34.98 15.80
N ARG A 1005 39.59 -34.61 16.79
CA ARG A 1005 39.14 -33.23 17.04
C ARG A 1005 40.26 -32.19 17.09
N LYS A 1006 41.47 -32.55 17.53
CA LYS A 1006 42.62 -31.63 17.54
C LYS A 1006 42.98 -31.09 16.15
N TRP A 1007 42.76 -31.87 15.09
CA TRP A 1007 43.01 -31.48 13.70
C TRP A 1007 41.91 -30.58 13.13
N HIS A 1008 40.77 -30.52 13.81
CA HIS A 1008 39.57 -29.77 13.43
C HIS A 1008 39.24 -28.66 14.43
N HIS A 1009 40.12 -28.36 15.39
CA HIS A 1009 39.85 -27.39 16.46
C HIS A 1009 39.61 -25.97 15.93
N GLY A 1010 40.20 -25.63 14.78
CA GLY A 1010 39.90 -24.37 14.09
C GLY A 1010 38.45 -24.27 13.62
N THR A 1011 37.78 -25.39 13.32
CA THR A 1011 36.39 -25.42 12.85
C THR A 1011 35.44 -24.94 13.94
N VAL A 1012 35.55 -25.46 15.18
CA VAL A 1012 34.65 -25.05 16.28
C VAL A 1012 34.88 -23.62 16.77
N THR A 1013 36.05 -23.03 16.52
CA THR A 1013 36.38 -21.65 16.94
C THR A 1013 36.11 -20.60 15.87
N PHE A 1014 35.83 -21.00 14.62
CA PHE A 1014 35.76 -20.09 13.47
C PHE A 1014 34.56 -19.14 13.49
N SER A 1015 33.41 -19.57 14.00
CA SER A 1015 32.19 -18.75 14.13
C SER A 1015 32.46 -17.42 14.85
N LEU A 1016 33.34 -17.42 15.85
CA LEU A 1016 33.68 -16.24 16.65
C LEU A 1016 34.48 -15.18 15.90
N VAL A 1017 35.00 -15.50 14.71
CA VAL A 1017 35.60 -14.50 13.81
C VAL A 1017 34.56 -13.53 13.26
N TYR A 1018 33.32 -14.00 13.07
CA TYR A 1018 32.22 -13.21 12.50
C TYR A 1018 30.97 -13.15 13.39
N ALA A 1019 30.97 -13.75 14.59
CA ALA A 1019 29.80 -13.82 15.48
C ALA A 1019 29.18 -12.47 15.88
N PHE A 1020 29.85 -11.36 15.60
CA PHE A 1020 29.39 -10.00 15.90
C PHE A 1020 29.14 -9.16 14.64
N THR A 1021 29.11 -9.76 13.44
CA THR A 1021 28.78 -9.05 12.19
C THR A 1021 27.28 -8.95 11.95
N GLU A 1022 26.50 -9.82 12.58
CA GLU A 1022 25.04 -9.88 12.54
C GLU A 1022 24.55 -10.26 13.96
N ASN A 1023 23.27 -10.04 14.25
CA ASN A 1023 22.65 -10.55 15.47
C ASN A 1023 22.26 -12.02 15.26
N PHE A 1024 23.04 -12.95 15.80
CA PHE A 1024 22.86 -14.36 15.48
C PHE A 1024 21.93 -15.11 16.46
N LEU A 1025 21.11 -15.98 15.89
CA LEU A 1025 20.50 -17.12 16.55
C LEU A 1025 21.27 -18.38 16.13
N LEU A 1026 21.51 -19.31 17.04
CA LEU A 1026 22.31 -20.53 16.88
C LEU A 1026 21.37 -21.74 16.71
N PRO A 1027 21.00 -22.12 15.47
CA PRO A 1027 19.96 -23.11 15.25
C PRO A 1027 20.49 -24.54 15.28
N ILE A 1028 19.74 -25.41 15.94
CA ILE A 1028 19.74 -26.86 15.72
C ILE A 1028 18.31 -27.23 15.36
N SER A 1029 17.95 -26.98 14.11
CA SER A 1029 16.57 -27.04 13.63
C SER A 1029 16.15 -28.43 13.14
N HIS A 1030 14.88 -28.55 12.76
CA HIS A 1030 14.28 -29.74 12.17
C HIS A 1030 15.06 -30.29 10.96
N ASP A 1031 15.60 -29.39 10.12
CA ASP A 1031 16.36 -29.74 8.91
C ASP A 1031 17.63 -30.53 9.21
N GLU A 1032 18.19 -30.40 10.41
CA GLU A 1032 19.45 -31.06 10.77
C GLU A 1032 19.26 -32.48 11.29
N VAL A 1033 18.02 -32.92 11.52
CA VAL A 1033 17.70 -34.24 12.11
C VAL A 1033 16.83 -35.11 11.22
N VAL A 1034 16.92 -34.92 9.89
CA VAL A 1034 16.15 -35.63 8.85
C VAL A 1034 17.03 -36.01 7.66
N HIS A 1035 16.42 -36.70 6.68
CA HIS A 1035 16.97 -36.95 5.35
C HIS A 1035 18.34 -37.67 5.34
N GLY A 1036 18.56 -38.56 6.31
CA GLY A 1036 19.82 -39.31 6.43
C GLY A 1036 20.94 -38.56 7.15
N LYS A 1037 20.70 -37.34 7.64
CA LYS A 1037 21.69 -36.57 8.43
C LYS A 1037 21.86 -37.15 9.85
N GLY A 1038 20.97 -38.03 10.30
CA GLY A 1038 20.91 -38.59 11.65
C GLY A 1038 20.37 -37.61 12.69
N SER A 1039 19.79 -38.15 13.78
CA SER A 1039 19.41 -37.36 14.96
C SER A 1039 20.63 -36.73 15.64
N MET A 1040 20.41 -35.71 16.47
CA MET A 1040 21.50 -35.08 17.23
C MET A 1040 22.31 -36.07 18.07
N LEU A 1041 21.66 -37.09 18.65
CA LEU A 1041 22.37 -38.12 19.40
C LEU A 1041 23.22 -39.01 18.48
N ARG A 1042 22.71 -39.36 17.30
CA ARG A 1042 23.39 -40.26 16.36
C ARG A 1042 24.54 -39.61 15.59
N LYS A 1043 24.62 -38.27 15.59
CA LYS A 1043 25.81 -37.54 15.13
C LYS A 1043 27.00 -37.73 16.07
N MET A 1044 26.76 -37.99 17.35
CA MET A 1044 27.83 -38.10 18.34
C MET A 1044 28.57 -39.46 18.22
N PRO A 1045 29.91 -39.48 18.26
CA PRO A 1045 30.69 -40.71 18.21
C PRO A 1045 30.76 -41.42 19.56
N GLY A 1046 31.21 -42.68 19.53
CA GLY A 1046 31.44 -43.49 20.73
C GLY A 1046 30.26 -44.38 21.14
N ASP A 1047 30.37 -44.95 22.34
CA ASP A 1047 29.27 -45.73 22.93
C ASP A 1047 28.13 -44.83 23.42
N ARG A 1048 27.01 -45.44 23.85
CA ARG A 1048 25.83 -44.68 24.25
C ARG A 1048 26.08 -43.63 25.35
N TRP A 1049 26.94 -43.95 26.32
CA TRP A 1049 27.24 -43.01 27.39
C TRP A 1049 28.02 -41.81 26.82
N GLN A 1050 29.02 -42.09 25.96
CA GLN A 1050 29.79 -41.05 25.29
C GLN A 1050 28.92 -40.19 24.37
N GLN A 1051 27.98 -40.77 23.64
CA GLN A 1051 27.03 -40.04 22.78
C GLN A 1051 26.20 -39.03 23.58
N LEU A 1052 25.61 -39.48 24.70
CA LEU A 1052 24.83 -38.61 25.57
C LEU A 1052 25.72 -37.55 26.25
N ALA A 1053 26.93 -37.90 26.68
CA ALA A 1053 27.88 -36.94 27.25
C ALA A 1053 28.29 -35.86 26.22
N ASN A 1054 28.59 -36.26 24.99
CA ASN A 1054 28.90 -35.33 23.89
C ASN A 1054 27.73 -34.38 23.61
N LEU A 1055 26.50 -34.90 23.55
CA LEU A 1055 25.30 -34.10 23.35
C LEU A 1055 25.13 -33.07 24.49
N ARG A 1056 25.31 -33.49 25.75
CA ARG A 1056 25.27 -32.58 26.90
C ARG A 1056 26.35 -31.49 26.83
N ALA A 1057 27.58 -31.86 26.48
CA ALA A 1057 28.68 -30.90 26.30
C ALA A 1057 28.41 -29.92 25.14
N PHE A 1058 27.82 -30.41 24.05
CA PHE A 1058 27.45 -29.61 22.90
C PHE A 1058 26.33 -28.62 23.23
N LEU A 1059 25.28 -29.04 23.92
CA LEU A 1059 24.21 -28.14 24.37
C LEU A 1059 24.74 -27.06 25.32
N ALA A 1060 25.61 -27.42 26.27
CA ALA A 1060 26.29 -26.43 27.11
C ALA A 1060 27.22 -25.51 26.28
N TYR A 1061 27.85 -26.01 25.22
CA TYR A 1061 28.61 -25.13 24.33
C TYR A 1061 27.69 -24.13 23.59
N GLN A 1062 26.57 -24.59 23.05
CA GLN A 1062 25.58 -23.75 22.36
C GLN A 1062 25.01 -22.66 23.27
N TRP A 1063 24.64 -22.99 24.52
CA TRP A 1063 24.11 -22.02 25.49
C TRP A 1063 25.16 -21.00 25.96
N ALA A 1064 26.45 -21.37 25.96
CA ALA A 1064 27.53 -20.46 26.35
C ALA A 1064 28.09 -19.63 25.19
N HIS A 1065 27.92 -20.07 23.95
CA HIS A 1065 28.37 -19.34 22.76
C HIS A 1065 27.54 -18.06 22.56
N PRO A 1066 28.14 -16.92 22.15
CA PRO A 1066 27.37 -15.72 21.80
C PRO A 1066 26.31 -15.97 20.73
N GLY A 1067 25.10 -15.50 20.98
CA GLY A 1067 23.92 -15.67 20.11
C GLY A 1067 22.73 -16.26 20.86
N LYS A 1068 21.53 -16.18 20.27
CA LYS A 1068 20.30 -16.77 20.83
C LYS A 1068 20.24 -18.28 20.56
N GLN A 1069 19.50 -19.06 21.33
CA GLN A 1069 19.48 -20.52 21.21
C GLN A 1069 18.20 -21.01 20.55
N LEU A 1070 18.33 -22.00 19.66
CA LEU A 1070 17.19 -22.77 19.15
C LEU A 1070 17.56 -24.25 19.08
N ILE A 1071 16.67 -25.10 19.60
CA ILE A 1071 16.73 -26.54 19.36
C ILE A 1071 15.36 -27.07 18.93
N PHE A 1072 15.36 -28.04 18.02
CA PHE A 1072 14.17 -28.73 17.57
C PHE A 1072 13.75 -29.83 18.54
N MET A 1073 12.44 -29.99 18.68
CA MET A 1073 11.81 -31.03 19.48
C MET A 1073 12.40 -32.44 19.24
N GLY A 1074 12.63 -33.18 20.32
CA GLY A 1074 13.35 -34.46 20.31
C GLY A 1074 14.83 -34.33 20.67
N THR A 1075 15.45 -33.17 20.46
CA THR A 1075 16.86 -32.92 20.81
C THR A 1075 17.08 -32.88 22.33
N GLU A 1076 16.13 -32.31 23.07
CA GLU A 1076 16.21 -32.06 24.51
C GLU A 1076 16.30 -33.34 25.36
N PHE A 1077 15.78 -34.47 24.87
CA PHE A 1077 15.94 -35.77 25.54
C PHE A 1077 16.84 -36.73 24.73
N GLY A 1078 17.52 -36.23 23.69
CA GLY A 1078 18.42 -37.00 22.85
C GLY A 1078 17.70 -38.13 22.11
N GLN A 1079 16.67 -37.82 21.33
CA GLN A 1079 15.99 -38.80 20.48
C GLN A 1079 16.99 -39.59 19.61
N GLU A 1080 16.75 -40.88 19.45
CA GLU A 1080 17.62 -41.75 18.67
C GLU A 1080 17.35 -41.69 17.17
N ALA A 1081 16.10 -41.83 16.77
CA ALA A 1081 15.71 -41.81 15.36
C ALA A 1081 15.71 -40.37 14.83
N GLU A 1082 15.87 -40.25 13.50
CA GLU A 1082 15.54 -39.01 12.81
C GLU A 1082 14.08 -38.64 13.07
N TRP A 1083 13.79 -37.34 12.99
CA TRP A 1083 12.41 -36.88 13.09
C TRP A 1083 11.58 -37.44 11.93
N SER A 1084 10.34 -37.85 12.24
CA SER A 1084 9.36 -38.29 11.26
C SER A 1084 8.01 -37.67 11.61
N GLU A 1085 7.48 -36.84 10.72
CA GLU A 1085 6.17 -36.22 10.92
C GLU A 1085 5.05 -37.26 11.14
N GLN A 1086 5.17 -38.43 10.49
CA GLN A 1086 4.14 -39.48 10.52
C GLN A 1086 4.11 -40.27 11.81
N HIS A 1087 5.26 -40.43 12.46
CA HIS A 1087 5.40 -41.29 13.65
C HIS A 1087 5.41 -40.49 14.96
N GLY A 1088 5.67 -39.18 14.87
CA GLY A 1088 5.87 -38.32 16.01
C GLY A 1088 7.16 -38.60 16.78
N LEU A 1089 7.30 -38.00 17.97
CA LEU A 1089 8.49 -38.16 18.80
C LEU A 1089 8.49 -39.46 19.65
N ASP A 1090 9.68 -39.98 19.91
CA ASP A 1090 9.94 -41.19 20.72
C ASP A 1090 9.85 -40.89 22.23
N TRP A 1091 8.69 -40.43 22.72
CA TRP A 1091 8.50 -40.00 24.12
C TRP A 1091 8.91 -41.02 25.18
N TRP A 1092 8.84 -42.32 24.88
CA TRP A 1092 9.27 -43.40 25.76
C TRP A 1092 10.77 -43.33 26.13
N LEU A 1093 11.59 -42.65 25.32
CA LEU A 1093 13.00 -42.41 25.65
C LEU A 1093 13.14 -41.47 26.84
N ALA A 1094 12.26 -40.48 26.99
CA ALA A 1094 12.32 -39.53 28.10
C ALA A 1094 12.12 -40.18 29.48
N ASP A 1095 11.51 -41.38 29.54
CA ASP A 1095 11.38 -42.18 30.75
C ASP A 1095 12.66 -42.98 31.10
N ILE A 1096 13.64 -43.04 30.21
CA ILE A 1096 14.92 -43.71 30.44
C ILE A 1096 15.85 -42.75 31.16
N PRO A 1097 16.41 -43.11 32.35
CA PRO A 1097 17.16 -42.18 33.19
C PRO A 1097 18.31 -41.43 32.48
N ALA A 1098 18.99 -42.08 31.53
CA ALA A 1098 20.10 -41.46 30.80
C ALA A 1098 19.64 -40.37 29.80
N HIS A 1099 18.48 -40.54 29.17
CA HIS A 1099 17.86 -39.57 28.27
C HIS A 1099 17.15 -38.47 29.07
N GLN A 1100 16.45 -38.84 30.15
CA GLN A 1100 15.92 -37.88 31.13
C GLN A 1100 17.02 -36.97 31.68
N GLY A 1101 18.24 -37.48 31.85
CA GLY A 1101 19.39 -36.68 32.27
C GLY A 1101 19.76 -35.57 31.28
N VAL A 1102 19.58 -35.77 29.97
CA VAL A 1102 19.75 -34.70 28.96
C VAL A 1102 18.63 -33.67 29.09
N GLN A 1103 17.39 -34.12 29.29
CA GLN A 1103 16.22 -33.27 29.47
C GLN A 1103 16.33 -32.37 30.71
N LEU A 1104 16.81 -32.94 31.82
CA LEU A 1104 17.13 -32.19 33.04
C LEU A 1104 18.27 -31.20 32.84
N LEU A 1105 19.29 -31.55 32.06
CA LEU A 1105 20.35 -30.59 31.71
C LEU A 1105 19.77 -29.43 30.88
N THR A 1106 18.94 -29.69 29.87
CA THR A 1106 18.32 -28.62 29.07
C THR A 1106 17.51 -27.68 29.95
N LYS A 1107 16.73 -28.23 30.89
CA LYS A 1107 16.01 -27.44 31.89
C LYS A 1107 16.96 -26.54 32.69
N ASP A 1108 18.00 -27.11 33.28
CA ASP A 1108 18.90 -26.37 34.16
C ASP A 1108 19.80 -25.38 33.39
N LEU A 1109 20.11 -25.67 32.11
CA LEU A 1109 20.75 -24.72 31.18
C LEU A 1109 19.85 -23.51 30.91
N ASN A 1110 18.56 -23.72 30.68
CA ASN A 1110 17.59 -22.65 30.47
C ASN A 1110 17.40 -21.78 31.73
N GLU A 1111 17.31 -22.39 32.91
CA GLU A 1111 17.24 -21.66 34.18
C GLU A 1111 18.52 -20.84 34.43
N LEU A 1112 19.69 -21.43 34.14
CA LEU A 1112 20.98 -20.74 34.25
C LEU A 1112 21.09 -19.59 33.25
N TYR A 1113 20.64 -19.79 32.01
CA TYR A 1113 20.62 -18.78 30.96
C TYR A 1113 19.76 -17.57 31.34
N ALA A 1114 18.51 -17.81 31.75
CA ALA A 1114 17.60 -16.74 32.15
C ALA A 1114 18.08 -15.97 33.40
N SER A 1115 18.80 -16.63 34.32
CA SER A 1115 19.32 -16.02 35.55
C SER A 1115 20.74 -15.44 35.43
N THR A 1116 21.38 -15.53 34.26
CA THR A 1116 22.77 -15.08 34.06
C THR A 1116 22.86 -14.11 32.88
N PRO A 1117 22.78 -12.79 33.12
CA PRO A 1117 22.85 -11.77 32.07
C PRO A 1117 24.07 -11.87 31.14
N ALA A 1118 25.20 -12.41 31.63
CA ALA A 1118 26.40 -12.57 30.84
C ALA A 1118 26.20 -13.49 29.62
N LEU A 1119 25.21 -14.39 29.67
CA LEU A 1119 24.90 -15.31 28.59
C LEU A 1119 24.06 -14.71 27.46
N TYR A 1120 23.43 -13.54 27.66
CA TYR A 1120 22.50 -12.99 26.66
C TYR A 1120 22.55 -11.47 26.43
N SER A 1121 22.92 -10.67 27.45
CA SER A 1121 22.76 -9.21 27.43
C SER A 1121 23.70 -8.49 26.46
N ARG A 1122 24.77 -9.18 26.02
CA ARG A 1122 25.82 -8.65 25.13
C ARG A 1122 26.19 -9.65 24.04
N ASP A 1123 25.25 -10.49 23.60
CA ASP A 1123 25.48 -11.46 22.51
C ASP A 1123 25.96 -10.79 21.23
N ASN A 1124 25.43 -9.60 20.94
CA ASN A 1124 25.65 -8.87 19.70
C ASN A 1124 26.85 -7.90 19.78
N GLU A 1125 27.61 -7.93 20.88
CA GLU A 1125 28.76 -7.06 21.09
C GLU A 1125 30.05 -7.86 21.30
N PRO A 1126 31.17 -7.49 20.66
CA PRO A 1126 32.46 -8.13 20.90
C PRO A 1126 32.88 -8.11 22.38
N GLY A 1127 32.46 -7.09 23.14
CA GLY A 1127 32.77 -6.97 24.57
C GLY A 1127 32.05 -7.98 25.48
N GLY A 1128 31.03 -8.70 24.98
CA GLY A 1128 30.33 -9.75 25.71
C GLY A 1128 31.06 -11.09 25.77
N PHE A 1129 32.19 -11.22 25.06
CA PHE A 1129 32.95 -12.46 24.94
C PHE A 1129 34.46 -12.22 24.99
N GLN A 1130 35.19 -13.10 25.66
CA GLN A 1130 36.65 -13.09 25.65
C GLN A 1130 37.23 -14.50 25.70
N TRP A 1131 38.09 -14.85 24.75
CA TRP A 1131 38.87 -16.10 24.85
C TRP A 1131 39.82 -16.06 26.06
N ILE A 1132 39.84 -17.15 26.84
CA ILE A 1132 40.94 -17.46 27.76
C ILE A 1132 41.96 -18.27 26.96
N ASN A 1133 41.53 -19.42 26.45
CA ASN A 1133 42.32 -20.24 25.54
C ASN A 1133 41.40 -21.00 24.58
N GLY A 1134 41.29 -20.50 23.34
CA GLY A 1134 40.62 -21.19 22.22
C GLY A 1134 41.57 -22.03 21.36
N GLY A 1135 42.85 -22.14 21.74
CA GLY A 1135 43.89 -22.83 20.98
C GLY A 1135 44.36 -24.15 21.60
N ASP A 1136 43.73 -24.63 22.68
CA ASP A 1136 44.12 -25.87 23.40
C ASP A 1136 43.66 -27.14 22.66
N ALA A 1137 44.01 -27.23 21.38
CA ALA A 1137 43.63 -28.29 20.46
C ALA A 1137 44.16 -29.66 20.91
N ASP A 1138 45.37 -29.72 21.47
CA ASP A 1138 45.98 -30.96 21.95
C ASP A 1138 45.17 -31.64 23.07
N ARG A 1139 44.42 -30.85 23.84
CA ARG A 1139 43.52 -31.33 24.89
C ARG A 1139 42.04 -31.32 24.51
N ASN A 1140 41.70 -30.78 23.34
CA ASN A 1140 40.33 -30.49 22.89
C ASN A 1140 39.54 -29.64 23.90
N VAL A 1141 40.18 -28.62 24.49
CA VAL A 1141 39.55 -27.74 25.47
C VAL A 1141 39.30 -26.36 24.87
N LEU A 1142 38.09 -25.84 25.06
CA LEU A 1142 37.75 -24.44 24.82
C LEU A 1142 37.52 -23.76 26.17
N SER A 1143 38.14 -22.61 26.39
CA SER A 1143 37.88 -21.80 27.58
C SER A 1143 37.73 -20.32 27.24
N PHE A 1144 36.68 -19.70 27.77
CA PHE A 1144 36.33 -18.30 27.50
C PHE A 1144 35.53 -17.70 28.66
N ILE A 1145 35.38 -16.37 28.60
CA ILE A 1145 34.59 -15.57 29.52
C ILE A 1145 33.41 -14.98 28.75
N ARG A 1146 32.23 -15.04 29.36
CA ARG A 1146 31.05 -14.27 28.98
C ARG A 1146 30.89 -13.11 29.96
N TRP A 1147 30.59 -11.93 29.44
CA TRP A 1147 30.45 -10.68 30.21
C TRP A 1147 29.05 -10.10 30.06
N ASP A 1148 28.46 -9.65 31.16
CA ASP A 1148 27.24 -8.84 31.10
C ASP A 1148 27.54 -7.34 30.93
N THR A 1149 26.49 -6.52 30.95
CA THR A 1149 26.57 -5.05 30.86
C THR A 1149 27.16 -4.39 32.10
N GLU A 1150 27.20 -5.09 33.23
CA GLU A 1150 27.82 -4.64 34.50
C GLU A 1150 29.28 -5.14 34.64
N ASN A 1151 29.78 -5.92 33.67
CA ASN A 1151 31.07 -6.60 33.67
C ASN A 1151 31.20 -7.69 34.77
N ASN A 1152 30.10 -8.38 35.10
CA ASN A 1152 30.19 -9.61 35.87
C ASN A 1152 30.60 -10.78 34.93
N PRO A 1153 31.61 -11.59 35.30
CA PRO A 1153 32.08 -12.68 34.46
C PRO A 1153 31.34 -14.00 34.70
N LEU A 1154 31.15 -14.76 33.63
CA LEU A 1154 30.94 -16.20 33.65
C LEU A 1154 32.07 -16.87 32.88
N VAL A 1155 32.88 -17.69 33.56
CA VAL A 1155 33.97 -18.44 32.94
C VAL A 1155 33.44 -19.80 32.50
N CYS A 1156 33.54 -20.11 31.21
CA CYS A 1156 33.10 -21.36 30.62
C CYS A 1156 34.31 -22.18 30.15
N ALA A 1157 34.37 -23.47 30.52
CA ALA A 1157 35.37 -24.41 30.05
C ALA A 1157 34.69 -25.68 29.52
N ILE A 1158 34.92 -26.02 28.25
CA ILE A 1158 34.36 -27.20 27.59
C ILE A 1158 35.48 -28.15 27.20
N ASN A 1159 35.42 -29.39 27.69
CA ASN A 1159 36.34 -30.46 27.34
C ASN A 1159 35.66 -31.42 26.38
N PHE A 1160 36.05 -31.34 25.11
CA PHE A 1160 35.58 -32.23 24.05
C PHE A 1160 36.44 -33.50 23.90
N SER A 1161 37.37 -33.78 24.82
CA SER A 1161 38.12 -35.04 24.82
C SER A 1161 37.36 -36.15 25.57
N GLY A 1162 37.67 -37.41 25.24
CA GLY A 1162 37.11 -38.58 25.91
C GLY A 1162 37.67 -38.85 27.32
N ALA A 1163 38.56 -38.00 27.83
CA ALA A 1163 39.22 -38.19 29.12
C ALA A 1163 39.11 -36.92 30.01
N PRO A 1164 39.05 -37.07 31.34
CA PRO A 1164 39.07 -35.93 32.24
C PRO A 1164 40.46 -35.26 32.26
N HIS A 1165 40.48 -33.94 32.45
CA HIS A 1165 41.72 -33.19 32.70
C HIS A 1165 41.75 -32.78 34.17
N VAL A 1166 42.52 -33.51 34.99
CA VAL A 1166 42.67 -33.27 36.44
C VAL A 1166 43.74 -32.21 36.70
N GLY A 1167 43.45 -31.27 37.60
CA GLY A 1167 44.40 -30.20 37.96
C GLY A 1167 44.68 -29.23 36.79
N TYR A 1168 43.72 -29.08 35.88
CA TYR A 1168 43.78 -28.13 34.78
C TYR A 1168 43.87 -26.71 35.35
N THR A 1169 44.87 -25.95 34.90
CA THR A 1169 45.07 -24.55 35.31
C THR A 1169 44.32 -23.64 34.34
N LEU A 1170 43.24 -23.03 34.82
CA LEU A 1170 42.36 -22.16 34.08
C LEU A 1170 42.62 -20.69 34.46
N GLY A 1171 42.94 -19.84 33.49
CA GLY A 1171 43.02 -18.40 33.71
C GLY A 1171 41.63 -17.81 34.02
N VAL A 1172 41.54 -16.91 35.02
CA VAL A 1172 40.30 -16.26 35.44
C VAL A 1172 40.51 -14.76 35.70
N PRO A 1173 39.47 -13.91 35.51
CA PRO A 1173 39.63 -12.45 35.53
C PRO A 1173 39.91 -11.87 36.92
N GLU A 1174 39.68 -12.63 38.00
CA GLU A 1174 39.92 -12.19 39.36
C GLU A 1174 40.26 -13.35 40.30
N ALA A 1175 41.05 -13.05 41.33
CA ALA A 1175 41.33 -13.97 42.42
C ALA A 1175 40.16 -14.01 43.42
N GLY A 1176 40.18 -14.99 44.33
CA GLY A 1176 39.13 -15.17 45.31
C GLY A 1176 38.39 -16.48 45.13
N VAL A 1177 37.22 -16.59 45.76
CA VAL A 1177 36.40 -17.81 45.71
C VAL A 1177 35.58 -17.80 44.43
N TRP A 1178 35.50 -18.95 43.78
CA TRP A 1178 34.68 -19.21 42.60
C TRP A 1178 33.71 -20.36 42.91
N THR A 1179 32.56 -20.36 42.25
CA THR A 1179 31.54 -21.42 42.37
C THR A 1179 31.36 -22.10 41.02
N GLU A 1180 31.44 -23.43 40.98
CA GLU A 1180 31.02 -24.22 39.83
C GLU A 1180 29.49 -24.21 39.78
N VAL A 1181 28.92 -23.48 38.81
CA VAL A 1181 27.46 -23.30 38.68
C VAL A 1181 26.84 -24.27 37.69
N LEU A 1182 27.65 -24.90 36.85
CA LEU A 1182 27.24 -25.98 35.94
C LEU A 1182 28.38 -27.00 35.84
N ASN A 1183 28.03 -28.28 35.86
CA ASN A 1183 28.91 -29.36 35.42
C ASN A 1183 28.06 -30.44 34.72
N THR A 1184 28.24 -30.59 33.41
CA THR A 1184 27.40 -31.48 32.58
C THR A 1184 27.67 -32.97 32.83
N ASP A 1185 28.68 -33.31 33.62
CA ASP A 1185 29.03 -34.68 34.01
C ASP A 1185 28.51 -35.07 35.41
N ALA A 1186 27.69 -34.21 36.02
CA ALA A 1186 26.95 -34.57 37.22
C ALA A 1186 26.09 -35.83 36.99
N THR A 1187 26.00 -36.68 38.00
CA THR A 1187 25.25 -37.95 37.91
C THR A 1187 23.76 -37.74 37.69
N THR A 1188 23.21 -36.60 38.14
CA THR A 1188 21.83 -36.17 37.84
C THR A 1188 21.54 -36.10 36.35
N TYR A 1189 22.53 -35.73 35.52
CA TYR A 1189 22.41 -35.68 34.06
C TYR A 1189 22.85 -36.96 33.36
N GLY A 1190 23.16 -38.03 34.12
CA GLY A 1190 23.70 -39.28 33.58
C GLY A 1190 25.21 -39.25 33.28
N GLY A 1191 25.95 -38.29 33.85
CA GLY A 1191 27.41 -38.23 33.76
C GLY A 1191 28.14 -39.21 34.70
N SER A 1192 29.46 -39.23 34.60
CA SER A 1192 30.35 -40.12 35.37
C SER A 1192 30.62 -39.63 36.80
N GLY A 1193 30.28 -38.37 37.12
CA GLY A 1193 30.48 -37.77 38.43
C GLY A 1193 31.88 -37.18 38.62
N VAL A 1194 32.59 -36.83 37.55
CA VAL A 1194 33.85 -36.09 37.65
C VAL A 1194 33.56 -34.61 37.92
N LEU A 1195 33.56 -34.27 39.21
CA LEU A 1195 33.19 -32.95 39.71
C LEU A 1195 34.37 -32.24 40.39
N ASN A 1196 34.26 -30.93 40.54
CA ASN A 1196 35.15 -30.17 41.39
C ASN A 1196 34.69 -30.29 42.85
N SER A 1197 35.62 -30.63 43.76
CA SER A 1197 35.31 -30.82 45.19
C SER A 1197 36.13 -29.87 46.07
N GLY A 1198 35.50 -29.34 47.11
CA GLY A 1198 36.10 -28.33 47.99
C GLY A 1198 35.90 -26.90 47.51
N GLU A 1199 36.55 -25.94 48.20
CA GLU A 1199 36.51 -24.52 47.84
C GLU A 1199 37.39 -24.26 46.61
N LEU A 1200 36.79 -23.78 45.53
CA LEU A 1200 37.50 -23.35 44.32
C LEU A 1200 38.04 -21.94 44.54
N LYS A 1201 39.33 -21.82 44.84
CA LYS A 1201 39.98 -20.52 45.13
C LYS A 1201 41.02 -20.16 44.07
N ALA A 1202 40.77 -19.10 43.34
CA ALA A 1202 41.70 -18.52 42.39
C ALA A 1202 42.81 -17.75 43.11
N THR A 1203 44.03 -17.86 42.60
CA THR A 1203 45.22 -17.16 43.14
C THR A 1203 45.72 -16.10 42.17
N ASP A 1204 46.37 -15.03 42.67
CA ASP A 1204 46.95 -13.93 41.87
C ASP A 1204 48.21 -14.31 41.07
N LYS A 1205 48.21 -15.52 40.51
CA LYS A 1205 49.22 -15.98 39.56
C LYS A 1205 48.57 -15.95 38.18
N GLY A 1206 48.89 -14.98 37.35
CA GLY A 1206 48.29 -14.89 36.01
C GLY A 1206 48.65 -16.08 35.10
N GLN A 1207 47.71 -16.45 34.23
CA GLN A 1207 47.79 -17.55 33.26
C GLN A 1207 46.92 -17.21 32.05
N ASP A 1208 47.33 -17.61 30.85
CA ASP A 1208 46.55 -17.46 29.60
C ASP A 1208 45.99 -16.03 29.37
N GLY A 1209 46.79 -15.02 29.72
CA GLY A 1209 46.41 -13.60 29.57
C GLY A 1209 45.46 -13.07 30.65
N GLN A 1210 45.07 -13.87 31.63
CA GLN A 1210 44.24 -13.49 32.77
C GLN A 1210 45.09 -13.19 34.02
N PRO A 1211 44.64 -12.31 34.93
CA PRO A 1211 45.41 -11.89 36.11
C PRO A 1211 45.47 -12.95 37.23
N ALA A 1212 44.51 -13.88 37.27
CA ALA A 1212 44.44 -14.94 38.27
C ALA A 1212 44.31 -16.32 37.63
N THR A 1213 44.54 -17.37 38.41
CA THR A 1213 44.43 -18.77 37.98
C THR A 1213 43.62 -19.59 38.97
N LEU A 1214 42.72 -20.42 38.44
CA LEU A 1214 41.93 -21.42 39.15
C LEU A 1214 42.39 -22.83 38.74
N SER A 1215 42.61 -23.72 39.71
CA SER A 1215 42.90 -25.14 39.41
C SER A 1215 41.62 -25.96 39.52
N VAL A 1216 41.24 -26.60 38.41
CA VAL A 1216 39.98 -27.33 38.28
C VAL A 1216 40.19 -28.72 37.69
N THR A 1217 39.22 -29.60 37.87
CA THR A 1217 39.07 -30.82 37.08
C THR A 1217 38.02 -30.57 36.02
N LEU A 1218 38.38 -30.76 34.75
CA LEU A 1218 37.42 -30.71 33.64
C LEU A 1218 36.92 -32.13 33.33
N PRO A 1219 35.59 -32.37 33.30
CA PRO A 1219 35.03 -33.69 33.05
C PRO A 1219 35.28 -34.17 31.61
N PRO A 1220 35.27 -35.50 31.34
CA PRO A 1220 35.36 -36.02 29.97
C PRO A 1220 34.08 -35.71 29.19
N LEU A 1221 34.20 -35.29 27.93
CA LEU A 1221 33.05 -34.93 27.07
C LEU A 1221 32.02 -34.10 27.83
N GLY A 1222 32.46 -33.00 28.44
CA GLY A 1222 31.64 -32.22 29.36
C GLY A 1222 32.05 -30.76 29.43
N ALA A 1223 31.17 -29.95 29.99
CA ALA A 1223 31.38 -28.53 30.23
C ALA A 1223 31.23 -28.20 31.72
N ALA A 1224 32.02 -27.23 32.18
CA ALA A 1224 31.92 -26.64 33.51
C ALA A 1224 31.91 -25.12 33.42
N TYR A 1225 31.02 -24.47 34.16
CA TYR A 1225 30.94 -23.01 34.25
C TYR A 1225 31.23 -22.53 35.67
N PHE A 1226 31.91 -21.40 35.77
CA PHE A 1226 32.34 -20.82 37.04
C PHE A 1226 31.91 -19.35 37.14
N LYS A 1227 31.36 -18.98 38.29
CA LYS A 1227 31.09 -17.57 38.66
C LYS A 1227 31.91 -17.18 39.89
N PRO A 1228 32.25 -15.89 40.06
CA PRO A 1228 32.75 -15.40 41.33
C PRO A 1228 31.80 -15.78 42.47
N GLY A 1229 32.35 -16.27 43.58
CA GLY A 1229 31.60 -16.53 44.79
C GLY A 1229 31.22 -15.23 45.49
N ALA A 1230 30.10 -15.23 46.22
CA ALA A 1230 29.74 -14.07 47.05
C ALA A 1230 30.92 -13.72 47.98
N PRO A 1231 31.27 -12.42 48.14
CA PRO A 1231 32.28 -12.03 49.12
C PRO A 1231 31.87 -12.58 50.48
N ALA A 1232 32.82 -13.18 51.21
CA ALA A 1232 32.56 -13.63 52.56
C ALA A 1232 31.96 -12.45 53.34
N ALA A 1233 30.76 -12.63 53.91
CA ALA A 1233 30.15 -11.62 54.76
C ALA A 1233 31.12 -11.34 55.92
N GLU A 1234 31.72 -10.15 55.93
CA GLU A 1234 32.59 -9.68 57.02
C GLU A 1234 31.82 -9.50 58.33
#